data_AF-A0A953HAB5-F1
#
_entry.id   AF-A0A953HAB5-F1
#
_cell.length_a   1.000
_cell.length_b   1.000
_cell.length_c   1.000
_cell.angle_alpha   90.00
_cell.angle_beta   90.00
_cell.angle_gamma   90.00
#
_symmetry.space_group_name_H-M   'P 1'
#
loop_
_entity.id
_entity.type
_entity.pdbx_description
1 polymer ?
#
loop_
_entity_poly.entity_id
_entity_poly.type
_entity_poly.pdbx_seq_one_letter_code
_entity_poly.pdbx_strand_id
1 'polypeptide(L)'
;MRRFIALVLAVASLAASGFAADRLFEDLFSGANGSRPDKWDFPGGEPNSYWIRLNSELASGDASSLKATGGYTYAVVKSATGGQWSDYFVQVDFWNPEPVCGALIVGRWQDSKNYYEGGVFSDGTTSYLAIDLISNGQRKNIARQNAGPDCVIPEVVNMKGPETRQVLRMVFSGSDILLSIAGKGQLRITDSTLKAGTAGVGVKDDNALFDNFIVSDKVSTVFAGAAAGNTGGPVAPNLASLTVGAGKGYQVRVASGLDKEQATELQRDLQQNGFSPVDVAEKDGKYIVLAGTYSSEADATAGLADVRSKGYFQAEGVQESGGANAAKVVSSAEAGKVYRVLVSEMPTKETADNASKSLIADGFGAVEVVQEGANFQVLMGSFGTEDEARKLSDQLVKDGYAAATVWSGREVATAAPAPETKVELTQEAKTGLSAAEQSKAEELIAMRTRVEAGRASADEMIEMRRQLKEVSEQVKKVVNIVSTNEQEKREKQQQLAVIFSEYGSMLVARKWDDAAKKLEEARKIEPSDPRIEIKADQLIRMRTSATSAATPGDGGSAAERMKTYVDNARKAEAAGDLTVAKSFWQQVFERDPNNAEAKSKIETLTAEIQKKATSAPMPAATAKGGGVGGINPYLLYGGIGAVVVILAGVLFVFMQNLRREKELIAKVEELTHQNDGAPTKAAAKAEKPAGDISSKKKSPTPSPLVAEELPAAGPAKLGGLSGGLGGDISAGLFGGSGFDTLPDEEEVVAEAKAPEPKTEPPAVLESRPAGEADVVNLGDLSGLSLPSFDPGPLPSGAVSGFSETLQIDAVPPLTSSLPDITPPEGGGLAAPSMPAAPALPEINIDALLSDGVFDSGPKAPAETPPPVGAPSAKIEDIVSPPVLDLPGLSGMELPTTQLPELTPPPAALPAPTAVELPTPPQALPAVAPGAPPQRKLDETYSPTTQQRAPDETYTPEMPLPVAAPSGEEVTMVAPAPVPAGDPNNYFVQTFDDLPSGIQPGDWKGDYEYATLTVEDKSGGNGNGRCLKFEKKSGAGSANYTCRFPKASGRVIVEFDLRCDEKNKYLLGFYVEKDEDFKQSVHTIIHRIDSKSQPSLRIQGEPIPYDLGSWRHIKYDLNLMLGLLTAYVDDQEVVKEAKLATSPNYVNTLSIRDNLATTGVFYLDNIKVYKG
;
A
#
# COMPACT_ATOMS: atom_id res chain seq x y z
N MET A 1 -32.99 22.04 39.90
CA MET A 1 -32.04 22.84 39.09
C MET A 1 -30.71 23.14 39.79
N ARG A 2 -30.53 24.18 40.64
CA ARG A 2 -29.17 24.63 41.06
C ARG A 2 -28.19 23.54 41.55
N ARG A 3 -28.61 22.56 42.36
CA ARG A 3 -27.76 21.41 42.75
C ARG A 3 -27.43 20.43 41.61
N PHE A 4 -28.33 20.28 40.63
CA PHE A 4 -28.10 19.49 39.42
C PHE A 4 -27.15 20.21 38.46
N ILE A 5 -27.29 21.54 38.31
CA ILE A 5 -26.35 22.38 37.55
C ILE A 5 -24.96 22.35 38.19
N ALA A 6 -24.86 22.41 39.53
CA ALA A 6 -23.60 22.25 40.23
C ALA A 6 -22.98 20.84 40.06
N LEU A 7 -23.79 19.78 40.02
CA LEU A 7 -23.31 18.42 39.74
C LEU A 7 -22.83 18.28 38.29
N VAL A 8 -23.59 18.82 37.32
CA VAL A 8 -23.21 18.82 35.89
C VAL A 8 -21.96 19.68 35.66
N LEU A 9 -21.82 20.83 36.32
CA LEU A 9 -20.59 21.64 36.25
C LEU A 9 -19.40 20.97 36.95
N ALA A 10 -19.61 20.23 38.05
CA ALA A 10 -18.55 19.44 38.68
C ALA A 10 -18.09 18.31 37.74
N VAL A 11 -19.02 17.53 37.19
CA VAL A 11 -18.72 16.46 36.22
C VAL A 11 -18.09 17.02 34.93
N ALA A 12 -18.57 18.15 34.42
CA ALA A 12 -17.97 18.85 33.28
C ALA A 12 -16.56 19.39 33.60
N SER A 13 -16.31 19.89 34.82
CA SER A 13 -14.97 20.33 35.22
C SER A 13 -13.97 19.17 35.39
N LEU A 14 -14.45 17.97 35.73
CA LEU A 14 -13.67 16.73 35.74
C LEU A 14 -13.47 16.14 34.33
N ALA A 15 -14.40 16.39 33.40
CA ALA A 15 -14.25 16.01 31.99
C ALA A 15 -13.31 16.96 31.22
N ALA A 16 -13.38 18.27 31.50
CA ALA A 16 -12.56 19.31 30.87
C ALA A 16 -11.08 19.32 31.32
N SER A 17 -10.69 18.47 32.28
CA SER A 17 -9.30 18.25 32.68
C SER A 17 -8.57 17.14 31.89
N GLY A 18 -9.20 16.55 30.86
CA GLY A 18 -8.52 15.83 29.78
C GLY A 18 -8.60 16.65 28.47
N PHE A 19 -7.68 16.52 27.50
CA PHE A 19 -6.70 15.46 27.26
C PHE A 19 -5.31 15.99 26.82
N ALA A 20 -4.78 17.02 27.48
CA ALA A 20 -3.32 17.22 27.43
C ALA A 20 -2.65 15.91 27.91
N ALA A 21 -1.85 15.27 27.06
CA ALA A 21 -1.25 13.97 27.31
C ALA A 21 0.26 14.12 27.44
N ASP A 22 0.78 13.82 28.63
CA ASP A 22 2.20 13.87 28.91
C ASP A 22 2.92 12.76 28.14
N ARG A 23 3.47 13.15 26.98
CA ARG A 23 4.40 12.34 26.21
C ARG A 23 5.73 12.36 26.95
N LEU A 24 6.11 11.22 27.52
CA LEU A 24 7.40 11.04 28.19
C LEU A 24 8.56 11.20 27.19
N PHE A 25 8.33 10.82 25.94
CA PHE A 25 9.25 11.03 24.82
C PHE A 25 8.53 10.91 23.47
N GLU A 26 9.04 11.62 22.45
CA GLU A 26 8.68 11.42 21.04
C GLU A 26 9.91 11.64 20.15
N ASP A 27 10.01 10.85 19.08
CA ASP A 27 10.95 11.09 17.98
C ASP A 27 10.33 10.66 16.64
N LEU A 28 10.42 11.56 15.65
CA LEU A 28 10.01 11.32 14.26
C LEU A 28 11.23 11.06 13.36
N PHE A 29 12.40 10.82 13.97
CA PHE A 29 13.70 10.56 13.36
C PHE A 29 14.17 11.58 12.30
N SER A 30 13.51 12.72 12.20
CA SER A 30 13.87 13.86 11.34
C SER A 30 15.33 14.27 11.52
N GLY A 31 16.06 14.42 10.41
CA GLY A 31 17.46 14.83 10.38
C GLY A 31 18.16 14.36 9.10
N ALA A 32 19.45 14.65 8.97
CA ALA A 32 20.21 14.27 7.79
C ALA A 32 20.40 12.75 7.67
N ASN A 33 20.26 12.21 6.45
CA ASN A 33 20.55 10.81 6.15
C ASN A 33 21.99 10.44 6.56
N GLY A 34 22.18 9.25 7.12
CA GLY A 34 23.45 8.77 7.66
C GLY A 34 23.80 9.27 9.07
N SER A 35 23.11 10.28 9.62
CA SER A 35 23.35 10.76 11.00
C SER A 35 22.67 9.87 12.04
N ARG A 36 23.20 9.80 13.28
CA ARG A 36 22.51 9.16 14.41
C ARG A 36 21.54 10.13 15.09
N PRO A 37 20.35 9.68 15.56
CA PRO A 37 19.49 10.46 16.44
C PRO A 37 20.16 10.82 17.78
N ASP A 38 20.36 12.12 18.02
CA ASP A 38 21.13 12.67 19.15
C ASP A 38 20.52 12.39 20.54
N LYS A 39 19.22 12.08 20.58
CA LYS A 39 18.45 11.71 21.78
C LYS A 39 18.46 10.20 22.09
N TRP A 40 19.37 9.44 21.48
CA TRP A 40 19.40 7.99 21.58
C TRP A 40 20.81 7.48 21.91
N ASP A 41 20.88 6.42 22.71
CA ASP A 41 22.08 5.64 22.98
C ASP A 41 21.97 4.28 22.29
N PHE A 42 23.10 3.75 21.83
CA PHE A 42 23.16 2.56 20.95
C PHE A 42 23.99 1.43 21.62
N PRO A 43 23.46 0.79 22.68
CA PRO A 43 24.24 -0.13 23.51
C PRO A 43 24.62 -1.41 22.77
N GLY A 44 25.91 -1.69 22.68
CA GLY A 44 26.48 -2.93 22.13
C GLY A 44 26.84 -2.90 20.64
N GLY A 45 26.48 -1.85 19.91
CA GLY A 45 26.92 -1.66 18.51
C GLY A 45 28.27 -0.96 18.39
N GLU A 46 29.01 -1.21 17.31
CA GLU A 46 30.16 -0.38 16.96
C GLU A 46 29.74 1.07 16.66
N PRO A 47 30.60 2.07 16.97
CA PRO A 47 30.17 3.46 17.11
C PRO A 47 29.69 4.15 15.82
N ASN A 48 29.97 3.62 14.62
CA ASN A 48 29.94 4.42 13.39
C ASN A 48 28.93 4.00 12.30
N SER A 49 28.36 2.79 12.31
CA SER A 49 27.64 2.27 11.12
C SER A 49 26.21 1.74 11.35
N TYR A 50 25.93 1.16 12.53
CA TYR A 50 24.81 0.21 12.61
C TYR A 50 23.40 0.84 12.71
N TRP A 51 23.22 1.91 13.49
CA TRP A 51 21.97 2.67 13.57
C TRP A 51 22.19 4.05 12.95
N ILE A 52 21.32 4.45 12.00
CA ILE A 52 21.37 5.73 11.28
C ILE A 52 19.97 6.22 10.90
N ARG A 53 19.81 7.52 10.66
CA ARG A 53 18.66 8.09 9.95
C ARG A 53 18.74 7.76 8.47
N LEU A 54 17.65 7.36 7.87
CA LEU A 54 17.47 7.20 6.42
C LEU A 54 16.08 7.70 6.05
N ASN A 55 15.99 8.72 5.20
CA ASN A 55 14.72 9.32 4.72
C ASN A 55 13.82 9.88 5.85
N SER A 56 14.41 10.34 6.95
CA SER A 56 13.76 10.69 8.23
C SER A 56 13.17 9.52 9.01
N GLU A 57 13.66 8.30 8.77
CA GLU A 57 13.26 7.06 9.45
C GLU A 57 14.52 6.51 10.17
N LEU A 58 14.38 5.80 11.30
CA LEU A 58 15.51 5.14 11.95
C LEU A 58 15.74 3.77 11.31
N ALA A 59 16.86 3.64 10.60
CA ALA A 59 17.32 2.39 10.01
C ALA A 59 18.32 1.67 10.93
N SER A 60 18.18 0.35 11.02
CA SER A 60 19.24 -0.55 11.47
C SER A 60 19.97 -1.17 10.26
N GLY A 61 21.21 -1.64 10.48
CA GLY A 61 21.95 -2.47 9.52
C GLY A 61 21.57 -3.95 9.58
N ASP A 62 22.27 -4.79 8.81
CA ASP A 62 22.21 -6.26 8.90
C ASP A 62 22.72 -6.73 10.28
N ALA A 63 21.82 -7.25 11.13
CA ALA A 63 22.17 -7.66 12.50
C ALA A 63 22.90 -9.01 12.56
N SER A 64 22.88 -9.81 11.49
CA SER A 64 23.60 -11.08 11.39
C SER A 64 25.11 -10.87 11.41
N SER A 65 25.58 -9.68 11.04
CA SER A 65 26.95 -9.22 11.25
C SER A 65 27.35 -9.17 12.74
N LEU A 66 26.42 -8.86 13.65
CA LEU A 66 26.63 -8.68 15.09
C LEU A 66 26.63 -10.02 15.86
N LYS A 67 27.50 -10.94 15.45
CA LYS A 67 27.55 -12.32 15.99
C LYS A 67 27.89 -12.39 17.48
N ALA A 68 28.48 -11.33 18.05
CA ALA A 68 28.80 -11.23 19.48
C ALA A 68 27.58 -11.04 20.40
N THR A 69 26.47 -10.50 19.88
CA THR A 69 25.23 -10.25 20.63
C THR A 69 24.14 -11.31 20.35
N GLY A 70 24.45 -12.33 19.56
CA GLY A 70 23.47 -13.33 19.12
C GLY A 70 22.47 -12.79 18.10
N GLY A 71 22.87 -11.80 17.29
CA GLY A 71 22.02 -11.15 16.28
C GLY A 71 21.16 -10.00 16.81
N TYR A 72 21.29 -9.64 18.09
CA TYR A 72 20.47 -8.58 18.72
C TYR A 72 21.19 -7.24 18.83
N THR A 73 20.43 -6.15 18.78
CA THR A 73 20.96 -4.78 18.82
C THR A 73 19.84 -3.79 19.06
N TYR A 74 20.16 -2.66 19.68
CA TYR A 74 19.17 -1.76 20.27
C TYR A 74 19.53 -0.29 20.05
N ALA A 75 18.49 0.52 19.84
CA ALA A 75 18.53 1.96 19.98
C ALA A 75 17.60 2.33 21.15
N VAL A 76 18.13 3.04 22.14
CA VAL A 76 17.47 3.25 23.43
C VAL A 76 17.38 4.75 23.76
N VAL A 77 16.25 5.20 24.29
CA VAL A 77 16.00 6.62 24.54
C VAL A 77 16.89 7.17 25.66
N LYS A 78 17.66 8.20 25.29
CA LYS A 78 18.57 8.96 26.17
C LYS A 78 17.80 10.04 26.95
N SER A 79 16.95 9.61 27.88
CA SER A 79 16.24 10.51 28.78
C SER A 79 16.82 10.48 30.19
N ALA A 80 17.07 11.66 30.77
CA ALA A 80 17.47 11.81 32.17
C ALA A 80 16.40 11.30 33.17
N THR A 81 15.12 11.28 32.76
CA THR A 81 14.01 10.69 33.54
C THR A 81 13.69 9.25 33.13
N GLY A 82 14.31 8.73 32.05
CA GLY A 82 14.03 7.42 31.47
C GLY A 82 14.11 6.28 32.48
N GLY A 83 15.13 6.30 33.35
CA GLY A 83 15.31 5.31 34.41
C GLY A 83 14.19 5.26 35.47
N GLN A 84 13.27 6.23 35.49
CA GLN A 84 12.17 6.34 36.44
C GLN A 84 10.81 5.93 35.85
N TRP A 85 10.70 5.79 34.52
CA TRP A 85 9.46 5.40 33.87
C TRP A 85 9.08 3.98 34.27
N SER A 86 7.88 3.80 34.84
CA SER A 86 7.43 2.53 35.41
C SER A 86 6.18 2.02 34.69
N ASP A 87 5.12 2.83 34.70
CA ASP A 87 3.89 2.57 33.97
C ASP A 87 3.79 3.53 32.79
N TYR A 88 3.87 2.97 31.58
CA TYR A 88 3.83 3.69 30.32
C TYR A 88 3.54 2.73 29.15
N PHE A 89 3.22 3.28 27.97
CA PHE A 89 3.31 2.54 26.71
C PHE A 89 4.41 3.10 25.81
N VAL A 90 4.92 2.22 24.95
CA VAL A 90 5.80 2.52 23.81
C VAL A 90 5.04 2.14 22.55
N GLN A 91 5.12 2.99 21.53
CA GLN A 91 4.66 2.68 20.17
C GLN A 91 5.76 3.02 19.17
N VAL A 92 5.86 2.23 18.10
CA VAL A 92 6.64 2.56 16.91
C VAL A 92 5.97 1.97 15.66
N ASP A 93 6.08 2.66 14.54
CA ASP A 93 5.76 2.10 13.23
C ASP A 93 7.02 1.43 12.68
N PHE A 94 6.91 0.21 12.14
CA PHE A 94 8.06 -0.53 11.60
C PHE A 94 7.70 -1.32 10.33
N TRP A 95 8.72 -1.73 9.55
CA TRP A 95 8.52 -2.59 8.37
C TRP A 95 9.72 -3.50 8.05
N ASN A 96 9.40 -4.57 7.30
CA ASN A 96 10.18 -5.75 6.87
C ASN A 96 10.96 -5.71 5.52
N PRO A 97 12.14 -5.07 5.36
CA PRO A 97 12.99 -5.32 4.18
C PRO A 97 13.23 -6.81 3.85
N GLU A 98 13.45 -7.68 4.84
CA GLU A 98 13.75 -9.11 4.63
C GLU A 98 12.79 -10.05 5.41
N PRO A 99 12.44 -11.24 4.86
CA PRO A 99 11.38 -12.09 5.43
C PRO A 99 11.75 -12.85 6.71
N VAL A 100 13.01 -12.79 7.16
CA VAL A 100 13.53 -13.44 8.39
C VAL A 100 13.77 -12.41 9.52
N CYS A 101 13.13 -11.24 9.42
CA CYS A 101 13.15 -10.16 10.41
C CYS A 101 12.70 -10.57 11.83
N GLY A 102 13.35 -10.06 12.88
CA GLY A 102 12.72 -9.80 14.19
C GLY A 102 12.74 -8.31 14.54
N ALA A 103 11.58 -7.69 14.69
CA ALA A 103 11.43 -6.27 15.04
C ALA A 103 10.94 -6.12 16.49
N LEU A 104 11.65 -5.32 17.30
CA LEU A 104 11.51 -5.28 18.76
C LEU A 104 11.21 -3.87 19.28
N ILE A 105 10.34 -3.81 20.29
CA ILE A 105 10.33 -2.72 21.28
C ILE A 105 11.08 -3.20 22.53
N VAL A 106 11.85 -2.32 23.15
CA VAL A 106 12.40 -2.54 24.51
C VAL A 106 11.77 -1.60 25.53
N GLY A 107 11.59 -2.09 26.75
CA GLY A 107 10.96 -1.34 27.83
C GLY A 107 11.40 -1.78 29.23
N ARG A 108 11.22 -0.88 30.19
CA ARG A 108 11.83 -0.89 31.52
C ARG A 108 13.34 -1.16 31.44
N TRP A 109 14.01 -0.55 30.47
CA TRP A 109 15.45 -0.69 30.23
C TRP A 109 16.27 0.03 31.30
N GLN A 110 17.08 -0.72 32.03
CA GLN A 110 17.97 -0.20 33.07
C GLN A 110 19.42 -0.18 32.57
N ASP A 111 19.84 -1.27 31.93
CA ASP A 111 21.13 -1.43 31.26
C ASP A 111 21.02 -2.54 30.19
N SER A 112 22.10 -2.83 29.46
CA SER A 112 22.14 -3.90 28.44
C SER A 112 22.07 -5.34 29.00
N LYS A 113 21.79 -5.49 30.31
CA LYS A 113 21.62 -6.76 31.02
C LYS A 113 20.26 -6.87 31.71
N ASN A 114 19.46 -5.79 31.78
CA ASN A 114 18.23 -5.71 32.56
C ASN A 114 17.17 -4.87 31.83
N TYR A 115 16.30 -5.53 31.05
CA TYR A 115 15.17 -4.95 30.31
C TYR A 115 14.14 -6.03 29.95
N TYR A 116 12.92 -5.61 29.61
CA TYR A 116 12.01 -6.44 28.81
C TYR A 116 12.15 -6.06 27.34
N GLU A 117 11.97 -7.02 26.45
CA GLU A 117 11.68 -6.76 25.04
C GLU A 117 10.41 -7.48 24.60
N GLY A 118 9.66 -6.83 23.70
CA GLY A 118 8.46 -7.38 23.10
C GLY A 118 8.52 -7.13 21.60
N GLY A 119 8.45 -8.19 20.79
CA GLY A 119 8.68 -8.11 19.36
C GLY A 119 7.84 -9.07 18.55
N VAL A 120 7.81 -8.81 17.25
CA VAL A 120 7.34 -9.76 16.23
C VAL A 120 8.55 -10.35 15.51
N PHE A 121 8.51 -11.65 15.28
CA PHE A 121 9.61 -12.43 14.72
C PHE A 121 9.07 -13.29 13.58
N SER A 122 9.83 -13.41 12.50
CA SER A 122 9.58 -14.36 11.41
C SER A 122 10.76 -15.32 11.28
N ASP A 123 10.47 -16.60 11.08
CA ASP A 123 11.45 -17.62 10.67
C ASP A 123 11.45 -17.87 9.15
N GLY A 124 10.77 -17.02 8.38
CA GLY A 124 10.52 -17.19 6.94
C GLY A 124 9.33 -18.10 6.62
N THR A 125 8.74 -18.78 7.61
CA THR A 125 7.57 -19.65 7.43
C THR A 125 6.41 -19.32 8.38
N THR A 126 6.69 -18.82 9.58
CA THR A 126 5.70 -18.40 10.56
C THR A 126 6.10 -17.10 11.24
N SER A 127 5.13 -16.20 11.46
CA SER A 127 5.30 -15.02 12.29
C SER A 127 4.75 -15.25 13.70
N TYR A 128 5.51 -14.87 14.73
CA TYR A 128 5.11 -14.97 16.13
C TYR A 128 5.43 -13.72 16.93
N LEU A 129 4.55 -13.40 17.89
CA LEU A 129 4.83 -12.44 18.95
C LEU A 129 5.57 -13.15 20.08
N ALA A 130 6.55 -12.48 20.68
CA ALA A 130 7.18 -12.94 21.90
C ALA A 130 7.52 -11.77 22.85
N ILE A 131 7.51 -12.06 24.15
CA ILE A 131 8.03 -11.19 25.19
C ILE A 131 9.14 -11.95 25.92
N ASP A 132 10.32 -11.35 25.94
CA ASP A 132 11.50 -11.85 26.64
C ASP A 132 11.85 -10.91 27.80
N LEU A 133 12.25 -11.49 28.92
CA LEU A 133 12.92 -10.80 30.02
C LEU A 133 14.41 -11.06 29.90
N ILE A 134 15.20 -10.00 29.83
CA ILE A 134 16.65 -10.05 29.96
C ILE A 134 16.98 -9.58 31.37
N SER A 135 17.60 -10.44 32.18
CA SER A 135 18.00 -10.12 33.55
C SER A 135 19.40 -10.64 33.83
N ASN A 136 20.27 -9.80 34.38
CA ASN A 136 21.71 -10.07 34.54
C ASN A 136 22.41 -10.51 33.22
N GLY A 137 21.85 -10.15 32.06
CA GLY A 137 22.32 -10.55 30.74
C GLY A 137 21.84 -11.94 30.29
N GLN A 138 21.03 -12.64 31.09
CA GLN A 138 20.38 -13.88 30.67
C GLN A 138 19.00 -13.57 30.07
N ARG A 139 18.82 -13.96 28.82
CA ARG A 139 17.55 -13.91 28.08
C ARG A 139 16.65 -15.08 28.49
N LYS A 140 15.43 -14.79 28.90
CA LYS A 140 14.38 -15.75 29.24
C LYS A 140 13.10 -15.37 28.49
N ASN A 141 12.65 -16.23 27.58
CA ASN A 141 11.31 -16.10 27.02
C ASN A 141 10.27 -16.28 28.14
N ILE A 142 9.38 -15.30 28.30
CA ILE A 142 8.28 -15.31 29.28
C ILE A 142 6.91 -15.34 28.60
N ALA A 143 6.83 -15.02 27.31
CA ALA A 143 5.64 -15.20 26.48
C ALA A 143 6.00 -15.52 25.03
N ARG A 144 5.24 -16.38 24.38
CA ARG A 144 5.28 -16.58 22.91
C ARG A 144 3.90 -16.99 22.41
N GLN A 145 3.49 -16.44 21.28
CA GLN A 145 2.22 -16.73 20.62
C GLN A 145 2.37 -16.56 19.10
N ASN A 146 1.94 -17.53 18.31
CA ASN A 146 1.89 -17.38 16.85
C ASN A 146 0.97 -16.21 16.50
N ALA A 147 1.44 -15.29 15.66
CA ALA A 147 0.76 -14.02 15.43
C ALA A 147 -0.53 -14.17 14.60
N GLY A 148 -0.67 -15.31 13.90
CA GLY A 148 -1.81 -15.62 13.03
C GLY A 148 -1.65 -15.04 11.62
N PRO A 149 -2.51 -15.45 10.66
CA PRO A 149 -2.43 -14.99 9.27
C PRO A 149 -2.71 -13.50 9.11
N ASP A 150 -3.41 -12.87 10.06
CA ASP A 150 -3.67 -11.42 10.10
C ASP A 150 -2.48 -10.56 10.51
N CYS A 151 -1.38 -11.17 10.98
CA CYS A 151 -0.19 -10.48 11.49
C CYS A 151 1.07 -10.87 10.72
N VAL A 152 0.96 -10.83 9.38
CA VAL A 152 2.11 -10.94 8.46
C VAL A 152 3.10 -9.80 8.75
N ILE A 153 4.38 -10.11 8.96
CA ILE A 153 5.43 -9.09 8.83
C ILE A 153 5.50 -8.73 7.33
N PRO A 154 5.19 -7.50 6.91
CA PRO A 154 5.08 -7.18 5.50
C PRO A 154 6.47 -7.19 4.86
N GLU A 155 6.68 -8.14 3.96
CA GLU A 155 7.88 -8.26 3.13
C GLU A 155 7.89 -7.13 2.08
N VAL A 156 8.92 -6.28 2.11
CA VAL A 156 8.98 -5.04 1.33
C VAL A 156 9.52 -5.29 -0.08
N VAL A 157 8.87 -6.20 -0.79
CA VAL A 157 9.18 -6.52 -2.19
C VAL A 157 8.86 -5.30 -3.08
N ASN A 158 9.91 -4.54 -3.43
CA ASN A 158 9.92 -3.29 -4.22
C ASN A 158 9.61 -1.95 -3.49
N MET A 159 9.80 -1.82 -2.18
CA MET A 159 9.68 -0.53 -1.45
C MET A 159 8.38 0.28 -1.70
N LYS A 160 7.24 -0.42 -1.89
CA LYS A 160 5.96 0.19 -2.28
C LYS A 160 5.22 0.89 -1.12
N GLY A 161 5.70 2.06 -0.73
CA GLY A 161 4.92 3.10 -0.06
C GLY A 161 4.60 2.88 1.44
N PRO A 162 3.96 3.87 2.09
CA PRO A 162 3.71 3.86 3.53
C PRO A 162 2.60 2.89 3.97
N GLU A 163 1.83 2.33 3.04
CA GLU A 163 0.71 1.42 3.31
C GLU A 163 1.16 0.03 3.80
N THR A 164 2.47 -0.27 3.74
CA THR A 164 3.07 -1.51 4.28
C THR A 164 3.64 -1.36 5.69
N ARG A 165 3.38 -0.26 6.40
CA ARG A 165 3.89 -0.03 7.76
C ARG A 165 3.01 -0.73 8.82
N GLN A 166 3.62 -1.40 9.79
CA GLN A 166 2.92 -2.01 10.92
C GLN A 166 3.17 -1.25 12.21
N VAL A 167 2.13 -1.06 13.02
CA VAL A 167 2.25 -0.43 14.34
C VAL A 167 2.56 -1.50 15.39
N LEU A 168 3.75 -1.46 16.00
CA LEU A 168 4.10 -2.25 17.17
C LEU A 168 3.88 -1.40 18.42
N ARG A 169 3.24 -1.97 19.46
CA ARG A 169 2.98 -1.27 20.73
C ARG A 169 3.14 -2.20 21.92
N MET A 170 3.90 -1.77 22.92
CA MET A 170 4.12 -2.47 24.19
C MET A 170 3.67 -1.58 25.36
N VAL A 171 2.95 -2.15 26.32
CA VAL A 171 2.31 -1.41 27.43
C VAL A 171 2.68 -2.05 28.76
N PHE A 172 3.07 -1.25 29.75
CA PHE A 172 3.44 -1.66 31.10
C PHE A 172 2.49 -1.05 32.14
N SER A 173 1.86 -1.87 32.99
CA SER A 173 0.95 -1.41 34.07
C SER A 173 1.18 -2.21 35.36
N GLY A 174 1.97 -1.68 36.27
CA GLY A 174 2.41 -2.37 37.48
C GLY A 174 3.20 -3.63 37.15
N SER A 175 2.55 -4.79 37.23
CA SER A 175 3.08 -6.09 36.82
C SER A 175 2.58 -6.56 35.45
N ASP A 176 1.55 -5.94 34.87
CA ASP A 176 1.00 -6.38 33.60
C ASP A 176 1.78 -5.81 32.41
N ILE A 177 2.04 -6.68 31.43
CA ILE A 177 2.74 -6.34 30.19
C ILE A 177 1.86 -6.81 29.03
N LEU A 178 1.56 -5.91 28.10
CA LEU A 178 0.78 -6.18 26.88
C LEU A 178 1.62 -5.78 25.66
N LEU A 179 1.98 -6.76 24.83
CA LEU A 179 2.51 -6.54 23.49
C LEU A 179 1.38 -6.63 22.48
N SER A 180 1.40 -5.78 21.46
CA SER A 180 0.41 -5.79 20.38
C SER A 180 0.98 -5.32 19.04
N ILE A 181 0.45 -5.87 17.94
CA ILE A 181 0.76 -5.48 16.55
C ILE A 181 -0.54 -5.16 15.80
N ALA A 182 -0.56 -4.03 15.09
CA ALA A 182 -1.71 -3.51 14.32
C ALA A 182 -3.04 -3.42 15.12
N GLY A 183 -2.98 -3.44 16.45
CA GLY A 183 -4.14 -3.62 17.33
C GLY A 183 -4.78 -5.03 17.33
N LYS A 184 -4.53 -5.85 16.29
CA LYS A 184 -5.10 -7.18 16.09
C LYS A 184 -4.39 -8.26 16.92
N GLY A 185 -3.10 -8.48 16.68
CA GLY A 185 -2.31 -9.45 17.42
C GLY A 185 -2.00 -8.91 18.81
N GLN A 186 -2.31 -9.67 19.87
CA GLN A 186 -2.11 -9.25 21.25
C GLN A 186 -1.57 -10.41 22.11
N LEU A 187 -0.57 -10.11 22.93
CA LEU A 187 0.09 -11.05 23.84
C LEU A 187 0.24 -10.37 25.22
N ARG A 188 -0.52 -10.83 26.22
CA ARG A 188 -0.55 -10.27 27.58
C ARG A 188 0.02 -11.25 28.60
N ILE A 189 0.82 -10.74 29.53
CA ILE A 189 1.38 -11.47 30.67
C ILE A 189 1.39 -10.59 31.93
N THR A 190 1.74 -11.21 33.06
CA THR A 190 2.02 -10.53 34.33
C THR A 190 3.41 -10.94 34.83
N ASP A 191 4.37 -10.01 34.83
CA ASP A 191 5.73 -10.19 35.39
C ASP A 191 6.16 -8.88 36.09
N SER A 192 6.76 -9.00 37.28
CA SER A 192 7.14 -7.84 38.11
C SER A 192 8.64 -7.75 38.41
N THR A 193 9.48 -8.44 37.61
CA THR A 193 10.92 -8.52 37.82
C THR A 193 11.60 -7.16 37.67
N LEU A 194 11.27 -6.42 36.61
CA LEU A 194 11.74 -5.05 36.38
C LEU A 194 10.55 -4.09 36.54
N LYS A 195 10.74 -3.05 37.36
CA LYS A 195 9.66 -2.12 37.76
C LYS A 195 9.70 -0.78 37.04
N ALA A 196 10.87 -0.36 36.60
CA ALA A 196 11.10 0.90 35.91
C ALA A 196 12.34 0.83 35.01
N GLY A 197 12.43 1.74 34.04
CA GLY A 197 13.53 1.91 33.10
C GLY A 197 13.06 2.56 31.80
N THR A 198 13.98 2.94 30.94
CA THR A 198 13.69 3.70 29.70
C THR A 198 13.10 2.80 28.59
N ALA A 199 12.73 3.41 27.48
CA ALA A 199 12.16 2.75 26.29
C ALA A 199 13.15 2.73 25.11
N GLY A 200 12.86 1.95 24.08
CA GLY A 200 13.61 1.96 22.83
C GLY A 200 13.07 0.98 21.79
N VAL A 201 13.84 0.78 20.73
CA VAL A 201 13.63 -0.24 19.70
C VAL A 201 14.84 -1.16 19.60
N GLY A 202 14.66 -2.30 18.96
CA GLY A 202 15.76 -3.20 18.59
C GLY A 202 15.39 -4.07 17.41
N VAL A 203 16.38 -4.79 16.90
CA VAL A 203 16.17 -5.81 15.87
C VAL A 203 16.86 -7.12 16.24
N LYS A 204 16.45 -8.19 15.57
CA LYS A 204 17.08 -9.50 15.58
C LYS A 204 17.37 -9.94 14.15
N ASP A 205 18.59 -10.45 13.96
CA ASP A 205 19.17 -11.07 12.75
C ASP A 205 19.28 -10.18 11.49
N ASP A 206 18.38 -9.23 11.22
CA ASP A 206 18.46 -8.41 9.99
C ASP A 206 18.11 -6.93 10.20
N ASN A 207 18.12 -6.16 9.12
CA ASN A 207 17.73 -4.76 9.11
C ASN A 207 16.23 -4.56 9.37
N ALA A 208 15.88 -3.41 9.95
CA ALA A 208 14.52 -2.91 10.03
C ALA A 208 14.52 -1.38 9.98
N LEU A 209 13.39 -0.81 9.57
CA LEU A 209 13.14 0.62 9.55
C LEU A 209 12.03 0.96 10.54
N PHE A 210 12.19 2.08 11.24
CA PHE A 210 11.30 2.55 12.30
C PHE A 210 10.91 4.03 12.11
N ASP A 211 9.66 4.38 12.40
CA ASP A 211 9.12 5.74 12.37
C ASP A 211 8.11 5.97 13.52
N ASN A 212 7.71 7.22 13.78
CA ASN A 212 6.68 7.60 14.74
C ASN A 212 6.87 7.01 16.15
N PHE A 213 8.09 7.08 16.71
CA PHE A 213 8.38 6.53 18.03
C PHE A 213 7.80 7.40 19.16
N ILE A 214 6.93 6.83 20.00
CA ILE A 214 6.18 7.54 21.04
C ILE A 214 6.25 6.78 22.38
N VAL A 215 6.44 7.51 23.47
CA VAL A 215 6.35 7.01 24.86
C VAL A 215 5.41 7.91 25.67
N SER A 216 4.44 7.35 26.39
CA SER A 216 3.54 8.12 27.27
C SER A 216 3.06 7.30 28.47
N ASP A 217 2.84 7.99 29.59
CA ASP A 217 2.38 7.44 30.89
C ASP A 217 0.90 7.03 30.92
N LYS A 218 0.11 7.38 29.90
CA LYS A 218 -1.35 7.15 29.87
C LYS A 218 -1.74 5.71 29.52
N VAL A 219 -1.44 4.81 30.44
CA VAL A 219 -1.69 3.36 30.35
C VAL A 219 -3.15 2.97 30.57
N SER A 220 -3.86 3.72 31.43
CA SER A 220 -5.16 3.33 31.98
C SER A 220 -6.31 3.27 30.97
N THR A 221 -6.19 3.91 29.80
CA THR A 221 -7.17 3.79 28.70
C THR A 221 -6.95 2.54 27.84
N VAL A 222 -5.71 2.03 27.75
CA VAL A 222 -5.35 0.98 26.77
C VAL A 222 -5.81 -0.40 27.24
N PHE A 223 -5.62 -0.73 28.52
CA PHE A 223 -6.09 -2.00 29.07
C PHE A 223 -7.62 -2.12 29.17
N ALA A 224 -8.34 -1.00 29.21
CA ALA A 224 -9.80 -0.98 29.28
C ALA A 224 -10.45 -1.55 27.99
N GLY A 225 -9.89 -1.24 26.81
CA GLY A 225 -10.36 -1.81 25.54
C GLY A 225 -10.10 -3.31 25.43
N ALA A 226 -8.92 -3.77 25.87
CA ALA A 226 -8.56 -5.19 25.81
C ALA A 226 -9.34 -6.06 26.82
N ALA A 227 -9.76 -5.50 27.96
CA ALA A 227 -10.48 -6.23 29.00
C ALA A 227 -11.90 -6.68 28.59
N ALA A 228 -12.52 -6.02 27.60
CA ALA A 228 -13.88 -6.34 27.15
C ALA A 228 -13.96 -7.63 26.31
N GLY A 229 -12.85 -8.09 25.73
CA GLY A 229 -12.84 -9.15 24.71
C GLY A 229 -12.51 -10.57 25.17
N ASN A 230 -12.11 -10.81 26.43
CA ASN A 230 -11.64 -12.14 26.83
C ASN A 230 -11.85 -12.48 28.31
N THR A 231 -12.96 -13.16 28.62
CA THR A 231 -13.22 -13.80 29.93
C THR A 231 -13.22 -15.33 29.81
N GLY A 232 -12.13 -15.90 29.28
CA GLY A 232 -11.85 -17.34 29.28
C GLY A 232 -10.62 -17.68 30.14
N GLY A 233 -10.73 -18.70 30.99
CA GLY A 233 -9.59 -19.18 31.79
C GLY A 233 -8.55 -19.93 30.94
N PRO A 234 -7.31 -20.10 31.42
CA PRO A 234 -6.22 -20.71 30.65
C PRO A 234 -6.46 -22.21 30.41
N VAL A 235 -6.94 -22.54 29.21
CA VAL A 235 -7.02 -23.90 28.67
C VAL A 235 -6.14 -23.96 27.42
N ALA A 236 -5.15 -24.85 27.42
CA ALA A 236 -4.30 -25.06 26.25
C ALA A 236 -5.11 -25.71 25.12
N PRO A 237 -5.13 -25.16 23.90
CA PRO A 237 -5.86 -25.76 22.78
C PRO A 237 -5.14 -27.02 22.29
N ASN A 238 -5.75 -28.18 22.50
CA ASN A 238 -5.31 -29.42 21.86
C ASN A 238 -5.82 -29.42 20.41
N LEU A 239 -4.93 -29.60 19.42
CA LEU A 239 -5.32 -29.59 18.00
C LEU A 239 -6.05 -30.88 17.62
N ALA A 240 -7.38 -30.83 17.73
CA ALA A 240 -8.30 -31.66 16.96
C ALA A 240 -9.05 -30.76 15.96
N SER A 241 -9.20 -31.22 14.72
CA SER A 241 -9.73 -30.48 13.57
C SER A 241 -10.99 -29.65 13.87
N LEU A 242 -10.87 -28.33 13.73
CA LEU A 242 -11.99 -27.39 13.82
C LEU A 242 -12.84 -27.48 12.54
N THR A 243 -13.74 -28.46 12.48
CA THR A 243 -14.86 -28.43 11.53
C THR A 243 -15.75 -27.24 11.92
N VAL A 244 -15.90 -26.27 11.01
CA VAL A 244 -16.77 -25.11 11.24
C VAL A 244 -18.22 -25.58 11.32
N GLY A 245 -18.75 -25.65 12.54
CA GLY A 245 -20.18 -25.84 12.76
C GLY A 245 -20.96 -24.65 12.21
N ALA A 246 -22.14 -24.91 11.62
CA ALA A 246 -22.99 -23.88 11.02
C ALA A 246 -23.57 -22.92 12.07
N GLY A 247 -22.77 -21.90 12.44
CA GLY A 247 -23.17 -20.81 13.31
C GLY A 247 -24.13 -19.85 12.61
N LYS A 248 -25.04 -19.24 13.38
CA LYS A 248 -25.90 -18.15 12.92
C LYS A 248 -25.04 -16.91 12.67
N GLY A 249 -24.85 -16.54 11.40
CA GLY A 249 -24.26 -15.25 11.03
C GLY A 249 -25.26 -14.10 11.19
N TYR A 250 -24.76 -12.87 11.28
CA TYR A 250 -25.56 -11.64 11.35
C TYR A 250 -25.06 -10.63 10.32
N GLN A 251 -25.96 -9.75 9.84
CA GLN A 251 -25.66 -8.70 8.86
C GLN A 251 -26.39 -7.42 9.25
N VAL A 252 -25.86 -6.26 8.88
CA VAL A 252 -26.49 -4.95 9.13
C VAL A 252 -27.44 -4.64 7.99
N ARG A 253 -28.73 -4.43 8.24
CA ARG A 253 -29.65 -3.97 7.19
C ARG A 253 -29.60 -2.46 7.07
N VAL A 254 -29.15 -1.96 5.92
CA VAL A 254 -29.00 -0.52 5.65
C VAL A 254 -30.28 0.10 5.13
N ALA A 255 -31.08 -0.63 4.34
CA ALA A 255 -32.39 -0.18 3.88
C ALA A 255 -33.28 -1.37 3.45
N SER A 256 -34.59 -1.12 3.37
CA SER A 256 -35.59 -2.01 2.78
C SER A 256 -36.64 -1.24 1.97
N GLY A 257 -37.46 -1.96 1.18
CA GLY A 257 -38.54 -1.36 0.39
C GLY A 257 -38.07 -0.69 -0.91
N LEU A 258 -36.77 -0.72 -1.20
CA LEU A 258 -36.17 -0.13 -2.40
C LEU A 258 -36.60 -0.86 -3.67
N ASP A 259 -36.68 -0.16 -4.80
CA ASP A 259 -36.62 -0.84 -6.10
C ASP A 259 -35.19 -1.33 -6.43
N LYS A 260 -35.03 -1.98 -7.58
CA LYS A 260 -33.77 -2.61 -7.98
C LYS A 260 -32.66 -1.60 -8.26
N GLU A 261 -33.01 -0.45 -8.81
CA GLU A 261 -32.06 0.59 -9.23
C GLU A 261 -31.53 1.29 -7.97
N GLN A 262 -32.43 1.71 -7.08
CA GLN A 262 -32.11 2.24 -5.76
C GLN A 262 -31.24 1.29 -4.91
N ALA A 263 -31.55 0.00 -4.90
CA ALA A 263 -30.78 -0.97 -4.13
C ALA A 263 -29.38 -1.22 -4.71
N THR A 264 -29.23 -1.19 -6.03
CA THR A 264 -27.93 -1.33 -6.71
C THR A 264 -27.07 -0.08 -6.54
N GLU A 265 -27.69 1.10 -6.54
CA GLU A 265 -27.02 2.38 -6.25
C GLU A 265 -26.51 2.43 -4.80
N LEU A 266 -27.37 2.11 -3.83
CA LEU A 266 -26.98 2.06 -2.41
C LEU A 266 -25.92 0.97 -2.14
N GLN A 267 -25.97 -0.17 -2.83
CA GLN A 267 -24.92 -1.20 -2.76
C GLN A 267 -23.57 -0.65 -3.20
N ARG A 268 -23.52 0.06 -4.33
CA ARG A 268 -22.29 0.66 -4.87
C ARG A 268 -21.72 1.73 -3.95
N ASP A 269 -22.57 2.60 -3.42
CA ASP A 269 -22.19 3.67 -2.51
C ASP A 269 -21.63 3.11 -1.18
N LEU A 270 -22.26 2.09 -0.59
CA LEU A 270 -21.74 1.39 0.58
C LEU A 270 -20.38 0.74 0.31
N GLN A 271 -20.19 0.12 -0.85
CA GLN A 271 -18.90 -0.47 -1.24
C GLN A 271 -17.81 0.59 -1.41
N GLN A 272 -18.14 1.75 -2.00
CA GLN A 272 -17.22 2.89 -2.11
C GLN A 272 -16.85 3.48 -0.74
N ASN A 273 -17.77 3.46 0.23
CA ASN A 273 -17.54 3.87 1.62
C ASN A 273 -16.91 2.75 2.51
N GLY A 274 -16.36 1.71 1.87
CA GLY A 274 -15.55 0.68 2.50
C GLY A 274 -16.32 -0.41 3.25
N PHE A 275 -17.63 -0.55 3.03
CA PHE A 275 -18.39 -1.68 3.56
C PHE A 275 -18.27 -2.88 2.62
N SER A 276 -17.92 -4.04 3.17
CA SER A 276 -17.83 -5.31 2.42
C SER A 276 -18.00 -6.52 3.36
N PRO A 277 -18.72 -7.58 2.96
CA PRO A 277 -19.57 -7.67 1.77
C PRO A 277 -20.77 -6.72 1.86
N VAL A 278 -21.44 -6.47 0.72
CA VAL A 278 -22.73 -5.77 0.67
C VAL A 278 -23.65 -6.53 -0.27
N ASP A 279 -24.71 -7.14 0.28
CA ASP A 279 -25.66 -7.98 -0.43
C ASP A 279 -26.95 -7.21 -0.74
N VAL A 280 -27.54 -7.48 -1.90
CA VAL A 280 -28.89 -7.02 -2.27
C VAL A 280 -29.80 -8.25 -2.35
N ALA A 281 -30.81 -8.31 -1.48
CA ALA A 281 -31.74 -9.43 -1.40
C ALA A 281 -33.17 -8.96 -1.72
N GLU A 282 -33.90 -9.76 -2.51
CA GLU A 282 -35.31 -9.49 -2.80
C GLU A 282 -36.20 -10.04 -1.67
N LYS A 283 -37.21 -9.26 -1.27
CA LYS A 283 -38.22 -9.60 -0.30
C LYS A 283 -39.53 -8.88 -0.61
N ASP A 284 -40.63 -9.64 -0.70
CA ASP A 284 -41.99 -9.12 -0.89
C ASP A 284 -42.15 -8.20 -2.13
N GLY A 285 -41.39 -8.47 -3.20
CA GLY A 285 -41.39 -7.69 -4.44
C GLY A 285 -40.61 -6.36 -4.38
N LYS A 286 -39.80 -6.18 -3.32
CA LYS A 286 -38.89 -5.05 -3.11
C LYS A 286 -37.51 -5.56 -2.71
N TYR A 287 -36.51 -4.69 -2.68
CA TYR A 287 -35.14 -5.04 -2.32
C TYR A 287 -34.75 -4.51 -0.94
N ILE A 288 -33.88 -5.27 -0.27
CA ILE A 288 -33.21 -4.90 0.98
C ILE A 288 -31.70 -4.94 0.75
N VAL A 289 -30.97 -4.00 1.38
CA VAL A 289 -29.51 -3.93 1.30
C VAL A 289 -28.92 -4.29 2.66
N LEU A 290 -28.03 -5.28 2.66
CA LEU A 290 -27.36 -5.83 3.84
C LEU A 290 -25.86 -5.55 3.73
N ALA A 291 -25.22 -5.09 4.80
CA ALA A 291 -23.80 -4.77 4.86
C ALA A 291 -23.09 -5.56 5.96
N GLY A 292 -21.87 -6.02 5.64
CA GLY A 292 -21.02 -6.83 6.51
C GLY A 292 -21.56 -8.24 6.78
N THR A 293 -20.66 -9.09 7.29
CA THR A 293 -21.00 -10.42 7.82
C THR A 293 -20.30 -10.60 9.16
N TYR A 294 -21.09 -10.84 10.20
CA TYR A 294 -20.66 -10.81 11.60
C TYR A 294 -20.97 -12.15 12.27
N SER A 295 -20.08 -12.61 13.15
CA SER A 295 -20.22 -13.85 13.91
C SER A 295 -21.16 -13.75 15.12
N SER A 296 -21.50 -12.53 15.56
CA SER A 296 -22.47 -12.29 16.62
C SER A 296 -23.36 -11.06 16.36
N GLU A 297 -24.50 -11.03 17.05
CA GLU A 297 -25.43 -9.89 17.06
C GLU A 297 -24.78 -8.63 17.66
N ALA A 298 -23.84 -8.79 18.60
CA ALA A 298 -23.11 -7.68 19.21
C ALA A 298 -22.14 -7.01 18.22
N ASP A 299 -21.40 -7.82 17.45
CA ASP A 299 -20.49 -7.32 16.42
C ASP A 299 -21.26 -6.63 15.28
N ALA A 300 -22.40 -7.20 14.88
CA ALA A 300 -23.31 -6.57 13.92
C ALA A 300 -23.92 -5.28 14.48
N THR A 301 -24.17 -5.18 15.80
CA THR A 301 -24.67 -3.96 16.44
C THR A 301 -23.59 -2.86 16.46
N ALA A 302 -22.32 -3.22 16.61
CA ALA A 302 -21.20 -2.29 16.40
C ALA A 302 -21.08 -1.87 14.93
N GLY A 303 -21.25 -2.81 13.98
CA GLY A 303 -21.31 -2.52 12.55
C GLY A 303 -22.44 -1.55 12.18
N LEU A 304 -23.63 -1.70 12.78
CA LEU A 304 -24.76 -0.78 12.61
C LEU A 304 -24.42 0.64 13.11
N ALA A 305 -23.60 0.77 14.15
CA ALA A 305 -23.12 2.06 14.62
C ALA A 305 -22.10 2.69 13.64
N ASP A 306 -21.17 1.91 13.07
CA ASP A 306 -20.23 2.38 12.05
C ASP A 306 -20.97 2.85 10.78
N VAL A 307 -21.89 2.03 10.25
CA VAL A 307 -22.76 2.36 9.12
C VAL A 307 -23.49 3.69 9.33
N ARG A 308 -24.15 3.87 10.49
CA ARG A 308 -24.81 5.14 10.82
C ARG A 308 -23.83 6.31 11.00
N SER A 309 -22.62 6.06 11.49
CA SER A 309 -21.61 7.11 11.69
C SER A 309 -21.07 7.67 10.37
N LYS A 310 -21.01 6.85 9.30
CA LYS A 310 -20.67 7.28 7.94
C LYS A 310 -21.85 7.85 7.15
N GLY A 311 -22.87 8.38 7.83
CA GLY A 311 -24.00 9.09 7.21
C GLY A 311 -25.21 8.23 6.81
N TYR A 312 -25.13 6.89 6.88
CA TYR A 312 -26.26 6.00 6.58
C TYR A 312 -27.26 5.90 7.75
N PHE A 313 -27.79 7.05 8.18
CA PHE A 313 -28.71 7.15 9.32
C PHE A 313 -29.99 6.32 9.14
N GLN A 314 -30.37 6.01 7.91
CA GLN A 314 -31.50 5.14 7.55
C GLN A 314 -31.31 3.66 7.93
N ALA A 315 -30.09 3.23 8.31
CA ALA A 315 -29.81 1.83 8.62
C ALA A 315 -30.75 1.28 9.70
N GLU A 316 -31.52 0.27 9.34
CA GLU A 316 -32.72 -0.16 10.09
C GLU A 316 -32.38 -0.95 11.35
N GLY A 317 -31.37 -1.82 11.29
CA GLY A 317 -31.03 -2.71 12.38
C GLY A 317 -30.09 -3.85 12.00
N VAL A 318 -29.92 -4.79 12.93
CA VAL A 318 -29.24 -6.07 12.70
C VAL A 318 -30.27 -7.13 12.25
N GLN A 319 -29.85 -8.03 11.37
CA GLN A 319 -30.62 -9.19 10.94
C GLN A 319 -29.78 -10.47 11.06
N GLU A 320 -30.34 -11.53 11.60
CA GLU A 320 -29.77 -12.88 11.49
C GLU A 320 -29.77 -13.32 10.01
N SER A 321 -28.63 -13.75 9.49
CA SER A 321 -28.47 -14.19 8.11
C SER A 321 -29.23 -15.48 7.89
N GLY A 322 -30.40 -15.38 7.24
CA GLY A 322 -31.31 -16.49 7.04
C GLY A 322 -30.68 -17.56 6.16
N GLY A 323 -30.55 -18.79 6.67
CA GLY A 323 -29.80 -19.88 6.04
C GLY A 323 -30.21 -20.26 4.60
N ALA A 324 -31.39 -19.85 4.14
CA ALA A 324 -31.80 -19.96 2.74
C ALA A 324 -30.97 -19.10 1.78
N ASN A 325 -30.57 -17.89 2.21
CA ASN A 325 -29.71 -17.00 1.40
C ASN A 325 -28.23 -17.32 1.59
N ALA A 326 -27.82 -17.85 2.75
CA ALA A 326 -26.48 -18.44 2.91
C ALA A 326 -26.23 -19.61 1.93
N ALA A 327 -27.29 -20.34 1.54
CA ALA A 327 -27.26 -21.37 0.51
C ALA A 327 -27.44 -20.84 -0.93
N LYS A 328 -27.67 -19.54 -1.12
CA LYS A 328 -27.67 -18.85 -2.43
C LYS A 328 -26.57 -17.77 -2.55
N VAL A 329 -25.60 -17.79 -1.64
CA VAL A 329 -24.22 -17.41 -1.99
C VAL A 329 -23.79 -18.36 -3.10
N VAL A 330 -23.32 -17.82 -4.23
CA VAL A 330 -22.70 -18.60 -5.32
C VAL A 330 -21.69 -19.56 -4.68
N SER A 331 -21.85 -20.86 -4.95
CA SER A 331 -21.37 -21.88 -4.01
C SER A 331 -19.87 -21.75 -3.70
N SER A 332 -19.42 -22.16 -2.51
CA SER A 332 -17.99 -22.06 -2.15
C SER A 332 -17.06 -22.96 -3.01
N ALA A 333 -17.60 -23.68 -3.99
CA ALA A 333 -16.86 -24.37 -5.05
C ALA A 333 -16.66 -23.51 -6.33
N GLU A 334 -17.35 -22.38 -6.44
CA GLU A 334 -17.33 -21.46 -7.58
C GLU A 334 -16.64 -20.13 -7.25
N ALA A 335 -16.48 -19.79 -5.98
CA ALA A 335 -15.55 -18.75 -5.53
C ALA A 335 -14.11 -19.10 -6.00
N GLY A 336 -13.61 -18.37 -6.99
CA GLY A 336 -12.34 -18.64 -7.68
C GLY A 336 -12.47 -19.28 -9.08
N LYS A 337 -13.68 -19.39 -9.64
CA LYS A 337 -13.85 -19.46 -11.10
C LYS A 337 -13.56 -18.08 -11.70
N VAL A 338 -12.76 -18.05 -12.75
CA VAL A 338 -12.57 -16.89 -13.62
C VAL A 338 -13.07 -17.26 -15.02
N TYR A 339 -13.89 -16.38 -15.60
CA TYR A 339 -14.37 -16.53 -16.96
C TYR A 339 -13.52 -15.67 -17.89
N ARG A 340 -13.13 -16.22 -19.04
CA ARG A 340 -12.34 -15.56 -20.09
C ARG A 340 -12.95 -15.91 -21.45
N VAL A 341 -12.56 -15.22 -22.52
CA VAL A 341 -12.94 -15.63 -23.89
C VAL A 341 -11.74 -16.30 -24.57
N LEU A 342 -11.87 -17.58 -24.91
CA LEU A 342 -10.93 -18.27 -25.79
C LEU A 342 -11.26 -17.87 -27.23
N VAL A 343 -10.38 -17.09 -27.86
CA VAL A 343 -10.58 -16.58 -29.23
C VAL A 343 -10.15 -17.60 -30.28
N SER A 344 -9.05 -18.31 -30.02
CA SER A 344 -8.52 -19.37 -30.88
C SER A 344 -7.50 -20.26 -30.15
N GLU A 345 -7.38 -21.50 -30.60
CA GLU A 345 -6.22 -22.35 -30.31
C GLU A 345 -5.28 -22.40 -31.53
N MET A 346 -3.98 -22.37 -31.29
CA MET A 346 -2.94 -22.31 -32.32
C MET A 346 -1.83 -23.35 -32.04
N PRO A 347 -1.26 -24.00 -33.06
CA PRO A 347 -0.25 -25.04 -32.88
C PRO A 347 1.17 -24.50 -32.61
N THR A 348 1.41 -23.19 -32.74
CA THR A 348 2.71 -22.56 -32.49
C THR A 348 2.56 -21.23 -31.77
N LYS A 349 3.55 -20.87 -30.93
CA LYS A 349 3.54 -19.57 -30.25
C LYS A 349 3.49 -18.41 -31.26
N GLU A 350 4.24 -18.48 -32.36
CA GLU A 350 4.26 -17.44 -33.39
C GLU A 350 2.87 -17.16 -34.00
N THR A 351 2.07 -18.21 -34.22
CA THR A 351 0.70 -18.04 -34.76
C THR A 351 -0.27 -17.48 -33.71
N ALA A 352 -0.11 -17.85 -32.43
CA ALA A 352 -0.84 -17.23 -31.32
C ALA A 352 -0.45 -15.77 -31.08
N ASP A 353 0.84 -15.45 -31.07
CA ASP A 353 1.38 -14.08 -30.92
C ASP A 353 0.89 -13.17 -32.05
N ASN A 354 0.78 -13.70 -33.28
CA ASN A 354 0.26 -12.94 -34.43
C ASN A 354 -1.27 -12.77 -34.37
N ALA A 355 -2.02 -13.76 -33.88
CA ALA A 355 -3.46 -13.60 -33.61
C ALA A 355 -3.72 -12.59 -32.48
N SER A 356 -2.90 -12.60 -31.41
CA SER A 356 -2.95 -11.63 -30.33
C SER A 356 -2.69 -10.20 -30.84
N LYS A 357 -1.63 -10.00 -31.64
CA LYS A 357 -1.35 -8.71 -32.31
C LYS A 357 -2.51 -8.24 -33.21
N SER A 358 -3.19 -9.16 -33.90
CA SER A 358 -4.37 -8.83 -34.71
C SER A 358 -5.52 -8.30 -33.84
N LEU A 359 -5.84 -8.95 -32.71
CA LEU A 359 -6.88 -8.50 -31.78
C LEU A 359 -6.53 -7.14 -31.15
N ILE A 360 -5.26 -6.95 -30.79
CA ILE A 360 -4.69 -5.71 -30.24
C ILE A 360 -4.77 -4.55 -31.25
N ALA A 361 -4.57 -4.81 -32.54
CA ALA A 361 -4.74 -3.86 -33.63
C ALA A 361 -6.21 -3.54 -33.91
N ASP A 362 -7.10 -4.54 -33.78
CA ASP A 362 -8.55 -4.41 -33.92
C ASP A 362 -9.22 -3.63 -32.78
N GLY A 363 -8.45 -3.20 -31.77
CA GLY A 363 -8.92 -2.40 -30.64
C GLY A 363 -9.43 -3.21 -29.45
N PHE A 364 -9.14 -4.51 -29.38
CA PHE A 364 -9.34 -5.30 -28.16
C PHE A 364 -8.12 -5.18 -27.24
N GLY A 365 -8.35 -5.20 -25.92
CA GLY A 365 -7.30 -5.23 -24.90
C GLY A 365 -7.34 -6.54 -24.09
N ALA A 366 -6.41 -6.67 -23.13
CA ALA A 366 -6.33 -7.83 -22.23
C ALA A 366 -6.24 -9.19 -22.96
N VAL A 367 -5.40 -9.27 -23.99
CA VAL A 367 -5.16 -10.51 -24.75
C VAL A 367 -3.91 -11.20 -24.22
N GLU A 368 -4.05 -12.48 -23.84
CA GLU A 368 -2.98 -13.31 -23.28
C GLU A 368 -2.78 -14.57 -24.14
N VAL A 369 -1.52 -14.95 -24.36
CA VAL A 369 -1.14 -16.19 -25.04
C VAL A 369 -0.67 -17.21 -24.00
N VAL A 370 -1.52 -18.19 -23.71
CA VAL A 370 -1.26 -19.24 -22.71
C VAL A 370 -0.94 -20.55 -23.42
N GLN A 371 0.11 -21.26 -22.98
CA GLN A 371 0.40 -22.60 -23.51
C GLN A 371 -0.38 -23.66 -22.72
N GLU A 372 -1.30 -24.38 -23.38
CA GLU A 372 -1.97 -25.55 -22.82
C GLU A 372 -1.56 -26.81 -23.59
N GLY A 373 -0.73 -27.64 -22.95
CA GLY A 373 -0.16 -28.83 -23.56
C GLY A 373 0.74 -28.51 -24.77
N ALA A 374 0.31 -28.97 -25.95
CA ALA A 374 1.00 -28.73 -27.23
C ALA A 374 0.50 -27.49 -27.98
N ASN A 375 -0.64 -26.91 -27.55
CA ASN A 375 -1.27 -25.77 -28.19
C ASN A 375 -0.99 -24.47 -27.43
N PHE A 376 -1.19 -23.34 -28.11
CA PHE A 376 -1.19 -21.99 -27.56
C PHE A 376 -2.60 -21.42 -27.72
N GLN A 377 -3.26 -21.15 -26.60
CA GLN A 377 -4.57 -20.53 -26.53
C GLN A 377 -4.43 -19.00 -26.50
N VAL A 378 -5.24 -18.32 -27.30
CA VAL A 378 -5.39 -16.86 -27.27
C VAL A 378 -6.61 -16.53 -26.42
N LEU A 379 -6.38 -16.18 -25.16
CA LEU A 379 -7.42 -15.82 -24.19
C LEU A 379 -7.60 -14.29 -24.16
N MET A 380 -8.82 -13.82 -23.91
CA MET A 380 -9.14 -12.40 -23.77
C MET A 380 -9.98 -12.11 -22.52
N GLY A 381 -9.55 -11.10 -21.76
CA GLY A 381 -10.26 -10.57 -20.60
C GLY A 381 -10.20 -11.49 -19.37
N SER A 382 -10.77 -11.00 -18.27
CA SER A 382 -10.96 -11.73 -17.02
C SER A 382 -12.24 -11.21 -16.36
N PHE A 383 -13.24 -12.07 -16.19
CA PHE A 383 -14.59 -11.70 -15.82
C PHE A 383 -15.07 -12.49 -14.60
N GLY A 384 -15.79 -11.80 -13.71
CA GLY A 384 -16.41 -12.42 -12.53
C GLY A 384 -17.66 -13.24 -12.86
N THR A 385 -18.21 -13.10 -14.07
CA THR A 385 -19.43 -13.79 -14.51
C THR A 385 -19.29 -14.41 -15.91
N GLU A 386 -20.01 -15.50 -16.14
CA GLU A 386 -20.09 -16.12 -17.47
C GLU A 386 -20.78 -15.20 -18.49
N ASP A 387 -21.79 -14.43 -18.05
CA ASP A 387 -22.57 -13.54 -18.91
C ASP A 387 -21.72 -12.41 -19.51
N GLU A 388 -20.75 -11.86 -18.76
CA GLU A 388 -19.81 -10.87 -19.28
C GLU A 388 -18.87 -11.47 -20.33
N ALA A 389 -18.26 -12.62 -20.04
CA ALA A 389 -17.44 -13.32 -21.02
C ALA A 389 -18.27 -13.68 -22.27
N ARG A 390 -19.53 -14.09 -22.10
CA ARG A 390 -20.46 -14.42 -23.18
C ARG A 390 -20.79 -13.21 -24.05
N LYS A 391 -21.08 -12.04 -23.46
CA LYS A 391 -21.25 -10.78 -24.21
C LYS A 391 -20.06 -10.47 -25.12
N LEU A 392 -18.84 -10.58 -24.59
CA LEU A 392 -17.62 -10.31 -25.37
C LEU A 392 -17.39 -11.38 -26.44
N SER A 393 -17.64 -12.66 -26.13
CA SER A 393 -17.59 -13.77 -27.09
C SER A 393 -18.57 -13.56 -28.25
N ASP A 394 -19.83 -13.23 -27.96
CA ASP A 394 -20.86 -12.93 -28.96
C ASP A 394 -20.51 -11.71 -29.81
N GLN A 395 -19.76 -10.74 -29.26
CA GLN A 395 -19.27 -9.59 -30.03
C GLN A 395 -18.09 -9.96 -30.93
N LEU A 396 -17.12 -10.72 -30.42
CA LEU A 396 -15.99 -11.25 -31.20
C LEU A 396 -16.46 -12.10 -32.40
N VAL A 397 -17.48 -12.95 -32.22
CA VAL A 397 -18.09 -13.70 -33.33
C VAL A 397 -18.71 -12.77 -34.39
N LYS A 398 -19.40 -11.69 -34.00
CA LYS A 398 -19.94 -10.69 -34.96
C LYS A 398 -18.84 -9.92 -35.69
N ASP A 399 -17.68 -9.76 -35.07
CA ASP A 399 -16.49 -9.13 -35.67
C ASP A 399 -15.64 -10.09 -36.53
N GLY A 400 -16.08 -11.35 -36.71
CA GLY A 400 -15.44 -12.34 -37.58
C GLY A 400 -14.57 -13.37 -36.88
N TYR A 401 -14.35 -13.25 -35.57
CA TYR A 401 -13.64 -14.22 -34.75
C TYR A 401 -14.56 -15.40 -34.39
N ALA A 402 -14.98 -16.16 -35.41
CA ALA A 402 -16.02 -17.20 -35.31
C ALA A 402 -15.68 -18.39 -34.39
N ALA A 403 -14.44 -18.51 -33.92
CA ALA A 403 -14.01 -19.50 -32.93
C ALA A 403 -14.08 -18.99 -31.48
N ALA A 404 -14.47 -17.72 -31.25
CA ALA A 404 -14.54 -17.13 -29.93
C ALA A 404 -15.60 -17.83 -29.06
N THR A 405 -15.17 -18.38 -27.94
CA THR A 405 -15.99 -19.15 -26.98
C THR A 405 -15.67 -18.77 -25.55
N VAL A 406 -16.63 -18.93 -24.63
CA VAL A 406 -16.40 -18.70 -23.20
C VAL A 406 -15.60 -19.86 -22.61
N TRP A 407 -14.48 -19.53 -21.99
CA TRP A 407 -13.60 -20.43 -21.25
C TRP A 407 -13.75 -20.15 -19.75
N SER A 408 -13.80 -21.20 -18.93
CA SER A 408 -13.92 -21.07 -17.47
C SER A 408 -12.81 -21.85 -16.78
N GLY A 409 -11.91 -21.14 -16.11
CA GLY A 409 -10.78 -21.72 -15.38
C GLY A 409 -10.86 -21.46 -13.88
N ARG A 410 -10.01 -22.17 -13.12
CA ARG A 410 -9.75 -21.86 -11.72
C ARG A 410 -8.41 -21.15 -11.61
N GLU A 411 -8.42 -19.83 -11.70
CA GLU A 411 -7.19 -19.05 -11.68
C GLU A 411 -6.56 -19.07 -10.26
N VAL A 412 -5.27 -19.39 -10.19
CA VAL A 412 -4.51 -19.24 -8.94
C VAL A 412 -4.27 -17.74 -8.75
N ALA A 413 -4.91 -17.16 -7.74
CA ALA A 413 -5.02 -15.72 -7.54
C ALA A 413 -3.70 -14.97 -7.80
N THR A 414 -3.63 -14.31 -8.96
CA THR A 414 -2.55 -13.43 -9.35
C THR A 414 -2.55 -12.18 -8.45
N ALA A 415 -1.37 -11.55 -8.29
CA ALA A 415 -1.20 -10.47 -7.32
C ALA A 415 -2.17 -9.31 -7.58
N ALA A 416 -2.67 -8.69 -6.51
CA ALA A 416 -3.69 -7.64 -6.57
C ALA A 416 -3.35 -6.57 -7.64
N PRO A 417 -4.31 -6.22 -8.53
CA PRO A 417 -4.01 -5.47 -9.74
C PRO A 417 -3.40 -4.10 -9.40
N ALA A 418 -2.41 -3.69 -10.20
CA ALA A 418 -1.62 -2.48 -9.94
C ALA A 418 -2.51 -1.21 -9.84
N PRO A 419 -2.14 -0.20 -9.01
CA PRO A 419 -2.87 1.06 -8.96
C PRO A 419 -2.85 1.75 -10.34
N GLU A 420 -3.91 2.52 -10.64
CA GLU A 420 -4.08 3.14 -11.95
C GLU A 420 -3.09 4.30 -12.15
N THR A 421 -1.93 4.00 -12.74
CA THR A 421 -0.99 5.02 -13.20
C THR A 421 -1.57 5.75 -14.39
N LYS A 422 -1.94 7.03 -14.24
CA LYS A 422 -2.34 7.87 -15.37
C LYS A 422 -1.18 7.95 -16.37
N VAL A 423 -1.38 7.38 -17.55
CA VAL A 423 -0.44 7.48 -18.68
C VAL A 423 -0.59 8.87 -19.30
N GLU A 424 0.40 9.75 -19.11
CA GLU A 424 0.45 11.01 -19.86
C GLU A 424 0.98 10.76 -21.29
N LEU A 425 0.34 11.33 -22.30
CA LEU A 425 0.86 11.34 -23.67
C LEU A 425 2.25 12.01 -23.72
N THR A 426 3.23 11.39 -24.39
CA THR A 426 4.54 12.03 -24.63
C THR A 426 4.39 13.29 -25.49
N GLN A 427 5.40 14.16 -25.51
CA GLN A 427 5.35 15.35 -26.36
C GLN A 427 5.31 14.99 -27.86
N GLU A 428 5.96 13.89 -28.27
CA GLU A 428 5.82 13.37 -29.63
C GLU A 428 4.38 12.92 -29.91
N ALA A 429 3.77 12.18 -28.97
CA ALA A 429 2.39 11.70 -29.10
C ALA A 429 1.33 12.83 -29.07
N LYS A 430 1.64 13.97 -28.43
CA LYS A 430 0.80 15.20 -28.46
C LYS A 430 0.96 15.98 -29.77
N THR A 431 2.08 15.82 -30.47
CA THR A 431 2.41 16.60 -31.68
C THR A 431 1.53 16.17 -32.86
N GLY A 432 0.62 17.06 -33.28
CA GLY A 432 -0.31 16.84 -34.40
C GLY A 432 -1.72 16.42 -33.99
N LEU A 433 -2.02 16.25 -32.71
CA LEU A 433 -3.39 16.11 -32.20
C LEU A 433 -3.94 17.46 -31.72
N SER A 434 -5.20 17.78 -32.05
CA SER A 434 -5.91 18.90 -31.43
C SER A 434 -6.15 18.66 -29.93
N ALA A 435 -6.42 19.72 -29.14
CA ALA A 435 -6.65 19.57 -27.70
C ALA A 435 -7.86 18.66 -27.34
N ALA A 436 -8.85 18.56 -28.23
CA ALA A 436 -9.97 17.63 -28.07
C ALA A 436 -9.54 16.18 -28.34
N GLU A 437 -8.74 15.95 -29.39
CA GLU A 437 -8.17 14.65 -29.72
C GLU A 437 -7.15 14.16 -28.69
N GLN A 438 -6.35 15.06 -28.11
CA GLN A 438 -5.47 14.73 -26.98
C GLN A 438 -6.29 14.25 -25.77
N SER A 439 -7.37 14.96 -25.43
CA SER A 439 -8.28 14.55 -24.35
C SER A 439 -8.92 13.18 -24.63
N LYS A 440 -9.35 12.93 -25.87
CA LYS A 440 -9.95 11.65 -26.26
C LYS A 440 -8.93 10.50 -26.32
N ALA A 441 -7.68 10.79 -26.70
CA ALA A 441 -6.58 9.84 -26.65
C ALA A 441 -6.22 9.49 -25.20
N GLU A 442 -6.11 10.46 -24.28
CA GLU A 442 -5.90 10.20 -22.84
C GLU A 442 -7.05 9.37 -22.24
N GLU A 443 -8.29 9.67 -22.60
CA GLU A 443 -9.48 8.89 -22.17
C GLU A 443 -9.43 7.44 -22.67
N LEU A 444 -9.13 7.22 -23.96
CA LEU A 444 -9.04 5.88 -24.55
C LEU A 444 -7.85 5.09 -24.01
N ILE A 445 -6.71 5.72 -23.74
CA ILE A 445 -5.56 5.07 -23.09
C ILE A 445 -5.90 4.71 -21.64
N ALA A 446 -6.64 5.55 -20.92
CA ALA A 446 -7.12 5.22 -19.57
C ALA A 446 -8.10 4.03 -19.59
N MET A 447 -9.08 4.01 -20.51
CA MET A 447 -9.95 2.83 -20.70
C MET A 447 -9.13 1.58 -21.02
N ARG A 448 -8.21 1.66 -21.99
CA ARG A 448 -7.36 0.54 -22.40
C ARG A 448 -6.49 0.02 -21.26
N THR A 449 -5.97 0.90 -20.42
CA THR A 449 -5.20 0.52 -19.22
C THR A 449 -6.08 -0.24 -18.21
N ARG A 450 -7.35 0.17 -18.01
CA ARG A 450 -8.30 -0.57 -17.15
C ARG A 450 -8.71 -1.91 -17.74
N VAL A 451 -8.87 -1.99 -19.07
CA VAL A 451 -9.10 -3.26 -19.78
C VAL A 451 -7.92 -4.21 -19.55
N GLU A 452 -6.71 -3.79 -19.91
CA GLU A 452 -5.48 -4.59 -19.79
C GLU A 452 -5.15 -5.01 -18.34
N ALA A 453 -5.59 -4.23 -17.34
CA ALA A 453 -5.47 -4.57 -15.93
C ALA A 453 -6.54 -5.58 -15.43
N GLY A 454 -7.40 -6.11 -16.30
CA GLY A 454 -8.49 -7.02 -15.93
C GLY A 454 -9.59 -6.37 -15.10
N ARG A 455 -9.74 -5.04 -15.17
CA ARG A 455 -10.73 -4.25 -14.39
C ARG A 455 -11.95 -3.80 -15.17
N ALA A 456 -11.90 -3.79 -16.50
CA ALA A 456 -13.02 -3.35 -17.31
C ALA A 456 -14.06 -4.46 -17.48
N SER A 457 -15.33 -4.09 -17.37
CA SER A 457 -16.44 -4.95 -17.74
C SER A 457 -16.44 -5.24 -19.26
N ALA A 458 -17.14 -6.31 -19.67
CA ALA A 458 -17.28 -6.63 -21.09
C ALA A 458 -17.96 -5.50 -21.89
N ASP A 459 -18.91 -4.78 -21.29
CA ASP A 459 -19.58 -3.64 -21.93
C ASP A 459 -18.59 -2.47 -22.15
N GLU A 460 -17.68 -2.20 -21.20
CA GLU A 460 -16.62 -1.20 -21.36
C GLU A 460 -15.58 -1.59 -22.42
N MET A 461 -15.23 -2.88 -22.55
CA MET A 461 -14.36 -3.35 -23.64
C MET A 461 -15.00 -3.11 -25.02
N ILE A 462 -16.29 -3.38 -25.14
CA ILE A 462 -17.06 -3.16 -26.38
C ILE A 462 -17.20 -1.67 -26.68
N GLU A 463 -17.50 -0.84 -25.67
CA GLU A 463 -17.63 0.61 -25.80
C GLU A 463 -16.29 1.29 -26.15
N MET A 464 -15.19 0.91 -25.47
CA MET A 464 -13.84 1.37 -25.82
C MET A 464 -13.51 1.07 -27.28
N ARG A 465 -13.84 -0.15 -27.77
CA ARG A 465 -13.61 -0.53 -29.17
C ARG A 465 -14.54 0.22 -30.15
N ARG A 466 -15.78 0.52 -29.77
CA ARG A 466 -16.68 1.39 -30.55
C ARG A 466 -16.08 2.78 -30.71
N GLN A 467 -15.68 3.40 -29.59
CA GLN A 467 -15.03 4.71 -29.60
C GLN A 467 -13.71 4.71 -30.38
N LEU A 468 -12.89 3.65 -30.26
CA LEU A 468 -11.67 3.48 -31.05
C LEU A 468 -11.93 3.42 -32.56
N LYS A 469 -13.05 2.85 -33.02
CA LYS A 469 -13.43 2.87 -34.44
C LYS A 469 -13.85 4.27 -34.91
N GLU A 470 -14.48 5.06 -34.04
CA GLU A 470 -15.05 6.38 -34.34
C GLU A 470 -14.07 7.56 -34.31
N VAL A 471 -12.94 7.46 -33.58
CA VAL A 471 -11.92 8.53 -33.52
C VAL A 471 -11.07 8.62 -34.79
N SER A 472 -10.38 9.77 -34.97
CA SER A 472 -9.51 10.03 -36.11
C SER A 472 -8.34 9.04 -36.19
N GLU A 473 -7.84 8.77 -37.40
CA GLU A 473 -6.66 7.90 -37.61
C GLU A 473 -5.41 8.38 -36.86
N GLN A 474 -5.30 9.69 -36.60
CA GLN A 474 -4.24 10.27 -35.79
C GLN A 474 -4.38 9.87 -34.31
N VAL A 475 -5.59 9.92 -33.75
CA VAL A 475 -5.86 9.40 -32.40
C VAL A 475 -5.63 7.89 -32.34
N LYS A 476 -6.14 7.09 -33.29
CA LYS A 476 -5.90 5.64 -33.35
C LYS A 476 -4.41 5.32 -33.33
N LYS A 477 -3.63 6.00 -34.18
CA LYS A 477 -2.17 5.85 -34.24
C LYS A 477 -1.49 6.20 -32.92
N VAL A 478 -1.89 7.29 -32.26
CA VAL A 478 -1.32 7.70 -30.97
C VAL A 478 -1.66 6.71 -29.85
N VAL A 479 -2.92 6.28 -29.74
CA VAL A 479 -3.35 5.27 -28.74
C VAL A 479 -2.59 3.96 -28.94
N ASN A 480 -2.40 3.53 -30.19
CA ASN A 480 -1.66 2.30 -30.50
C ASN A 480 -0.14 2.42 -30.28
N ILE A 481 0.48 3.59 -30.52
CA ILE A 481 1.89 3.83 -30.18
C ILE A 481 2.08 3.74 -28.65
N VAL A 482 1.23 4.45 -27.89
CA VAL A 482 1.36 4.48 -26.42
C VAL A 482 1.10 3.11 -25.81
N SER A 483 0.11 2.35 -26.30
CA SER A 483 -0.13 0.99 -25.81
C SER A 483 1.00 0.03 -26.18
N THR A 484 1.60 0.15 -27.36
CA THR A 484 2.75 -0.68 -27.77
C THR A 484 3.95 -0.40 -26.86
N ASN A 485 4.23 0.87 -26.56
CA ASN A 485 5.33 1.27 -25.68
C ASN A 485 5.11 0.79 -24.23
N GLU A 486 3.90 0.91 -23.68
CA GLU A 486 3.58 0.39 -22.34
C GLU A 486 3.58 -1.15 -22.30
N GLN A 487 3.19 -1.83 -23.38
CA GLN A 487 3.28 -3.29 -23.45
C GLN A 487 4.74 -3.76 -23.52
N GLU A 488 5.58 -3.20 -24.40
CA GLU A 488 7.02 -3.52 -24.45
C GLU A 488 7.68 -3.30 -23.07
N LYS A 489 7.32 -2.21 -22.39
CA LYS A 489 7.76 -1.89 -21.03
C LYS A 489 7.29 -2.91 -19.98
N ARG A 490 6.05 -3.42 -20.06
CA ARG A 490 5.58 -4.52 -19.20
C ARG A 490 6.30 -5.83 -19.50
N GLU A 491 6.52 -6.16 -20.76
CA GLU A 491 7.25 -7.37 -21.17
C GLU A 491 8.71 -7.34 -20.66
N LYS A 492 9.40 -6.20 -20.79
CA LYS A 492 10.71 -5.97 -20.14
C LYS A 492 10.65 -6.14 -18.62
N GLN A 493 9.65 -5.55 -17.96
CA GLN A 493 9.50 -5.68 -16.50
C GLN A 493 9.24 -7.12 -16.05
N GLN A 494 8.49 -7.92 -16.81
CA GLN A 494 8.28 -9.35 -16.55
C GLN A 494 9.59 -10.14 -16.72
N GLN A 495 10.34 -9.91 -17.80
CA GLN A 495 11.63 -10.57 -18.03
C GLN A 495 12.64 -10.22 -16.92
N LEU A 496 12.71 -8.94 -16.51
CA LEU A 496 13.52 -8.49 -15.37
C LEU A 496 13.10 -9.14 -14.05
N ALA A 497 11.81 -9.34 -13.81
CA ALA A 497 11.32 -10.01 -12.60
C ALA A 497 11.80 -11.47 -12.51
N VAL A 498 11.74 -12.22 -13.62
CA VAL A 498 12.28 -13.59 -13.71
C VAL A 498 13.79 -13.60 -13.43
N ILE A 499 14.55 -12.72 -14.11
CA ILE A 499 16.01 -12.63 -13.95
C ILE A 499 16.42 -12.22 -12.52
N PHE A 500 15.69 -11.31 -11.87
CA PHE A 500 15.95 -10.93 -10.49
C PHE A 500 15.58 -12.02 -9.47
N SER A 501 14.59 -12.86 -9.76
CA SER A 501 14.28 -14.07 -8.99
C SER A 501 15.41 -15.11 -9.11
N GLU A 502 15.87 -15.38 -10.33
CA GLU A 502 17.02 -16.27 -10.58
C GLU A 502 18.29 -15.75 -9.89
N TYR A 503 18.60 -14.45 -10.02
CA TYR A 503 19.69 -13.79 -9.30
C TYR A 503 19.64 -14.04 -7.79
N GLY A 504 18.46 -13.88 -7.17
CA GLY A 504 18.26 -14.15 -5.73
C GLY A 504 18.61 -15.59 -5.37
N SER A 505 18.13 -16.56 -6.16
CA SER A 505 18.47 -17.98 -5.96
C SER A 505 19.98 -18.26 -6.08
N MET A 506 20.68 -17.55 -6.97
CA MET A 506 22.13 -17.69 -7.17
C MET A 506 22.93 -17.06 -6.01
N LEU A 507 22.46 -15.96 -5.40
CA LEU A 507 23.03 -15.42 -4.16
C LEU A 507 22.94 -16.44 -3.01
N VAL A 508 21.74 -17.01 -2.79
CA VAL A 508 21.51 -18.01 -1.72
C VAL A 508 22.37 -19.26 -1.95
N ALA A 509 22.50 -19.71 -3.19
CA ALA A 509 23.39 -20.80 -3.59
C ALA A 509 24.89 -20.43 -3.58
N ARG A 510 25.26 -19.20 -3.21
CA ARG A 510 26.63 -18.64 -3.22
C ARG A 510 27.35 -18.69 -4.58
N LYS A 511 26.58 -18.72 -5.67
CA LYS A 511 27.08 -18.74 -7.05
C LYS A 511 27.30 -17.32 -7.57
N TRP A 512 28.27 -16.62 -6.97
CA TRP A 512 28.49 -15.18 -7.20
C TRP A 512 28.69 -14.81 -8.68
N ASP A 513 29.41 -15.64 -9.44
CA ASP A 513 29.67 -15.38 -10.86
C ASP A 513 28.46 -15.71 -11.77
N ASP A 514 27.52 -16.55 -11.34
CA ASP A 514 26.25 -16.77 -12.05
C ASP A 514 25.23 -15.66 -11.71
N ALA A 515 25.22 -15.18 -10.46
CA ALA A 515 24.49 -13.98 -10.08
C ALA A 515 24.99 -12.75 -10.85
N ALA A 516 26.30 -12.61 -11.07
CA ALA A 516 26.88 -11.56 -11.91
C ALA A 516 26.36 -11.60 -13.36
N LYS A 517 26.32 -12.80 -13.97
CA LYS A 517 25.76 -12.99 -15.32
C LYS A 517 24.29 -12.56 -15.38
N LYS A 518 23.49 -12.89 -14.37
CA LYS A 518 22.06 -12.51 -14.32
C LYS A 518 21.85 -11.00 -14.23
N LEU A 519 22.70 -10.25 -13.51
CA LEU A 519 22.64 -8.79 -13.57
C LEU A 519 23.04 -8.22 -14.94
N GLU A 520 23.98 -8.86 -15.63
CA GLU A 520 24.38 -8.46 -16.99
C GLU A 520 23.35 -8.90 -18.07
N GLU A 521 22.52 -9.92 -17.79
CA GLU A 521 21.32 -10.23 -18.57
C GLU A 521 20.24 -9.16 -18.36
N ALA A 522 19.97 -8.76 -17.10
CA ALA A 522 19.04 -7.67 -16.80
C ALA A 522 19.46 -6.35 -17.48
N ARG A 523 20.76 -6.00 -17.42
CA ARG A 523 21.32 -4.79 -18.04
C ARG A 523 21.15 -4.75 -19.56
N LYS A 524 21.01 -5.87 -20.24
CA LYS A 524 20.74 -5.93 -21.70
C LYS A 524 19.28 -5.68 -22.05
N ILE A 525 18.35 -5.84 -21.10
CA ILE A 525 16.91 -5.65 -21.29
C ILE A 525 16.51 -4.21 -20.98
N GLU A 526 17.00 -3.69 -19.86
CA GLU A 526 16.79 -2.29 -19.47
C GLU A 526 18.05 -1.74 -18.77
N PRO A 527 18.98 -1.11 -19.50
CA PRO A 527 20.21 -0.55 -18.93
C PRO A 527 19.97 0.52 -17.87
N SER A 528 18.79 1.15 -17.85
CA SER A 528 18.45 2.25 -16.95
C SER A 528 17.73 1.86 -15.65
N ASP A 529 17.47 0.57 -15.40
CA ASP A 529 16.76 0.13 -14.19
C ASP A 529 17.66 0.24 -12.93
N PRO A 530 17.34 1.12 -11.96
CA PRO A 530 18.17 1.36 -10.78
C PRO A 530 18.29 0.13 -9.86
N ARG A 531 17.40 -0.87 -10.00
CA ARG A 531 17.47 -2.13 -9.26
C ARG A 531 18.72 -2.95 -9.64
N ILE A 532 19.28 -2.73 -10.82
CA ILE A 532 20.49 -3.41 -11.30
C ILE A 532 21.71 -2.93 -10.52
N GLU A 533 21.84 -1.61 -10.28
CA GLU A 533 22.96 -1.04 -9.51
C GLU A 533 22.91 -1.46 -8.05
N ILE A 534 21.73 -1.36 -7.42
CA ILE A 534 21.49 -1.79 -6.03
C ILE A 534 21.89 -3.27 -5.83
N LYS A 535 21.56 -4.13 -6.80
CA LYS A 535 21.92 -5.56 -6.77
C LYS A 535 23.38 -5.83 -7.14
N ALA A 536 24.02 -5.00 -7.95
CA ALA A 536 25.46 -5.08 -8.17
C ALA A 536 26.21 -4.80 -6.86
N ASP A 537 25.80 -3.77 -6.12
CA ASP A 537 26.30 -3.42 -4.80
C ASP A 537 26.10 -4.56 -3.77
N GLN A 538 24.89 -5.14 -3.73
CA GLN A 538 24.59 -6.31 -2.89
C GLN A 538 25.52 -7.49 -3.20
N LEU A 539 25.73 -7.80 -4.49
CA LEU A 539 26.62 -8.88 -4.93
C LEU A 539 28.09 -8.60 -4.56
N ILE A 540 28.57 -7.36 -4.70
CA ILE A 540 29.93 -6.96 -4.32
C ILE A 540 30.14 -7.13 -2.81
N ARG A 541 29.18 -6.70 -1.98
CA ARG A 541 29.25 -6.88 -0.52
C ARG A 541 29.30 -8.36 -0.12
N MET A 542 28.46 -9.20 -0.73
CA MET A 542 28.41 -10.65 -0.47
C MET A 542 29.69 -11.37 -0.94
N ARG A 543 30.23 -10.99 -2.11
CA ARG A 543 31.51 -11.53 -2.61
C ARG A 543 32.67 -11.15 -1.69
N THR A 544 32.76 -9.87 -1.29
CA THR A 544 33.82 -9.36 -0.41
C THR A 544 33.77 -9.99 0.99
N SER A 545 32.57 -10.14 1.58
CA SER A 545 32.43 -10.79 2.89
C SER A 545 32.86 -12.27 2.82
N ALA A 546 32.46 -13.00 1.78
CA ALA A 546 32.90 -14.37 1.53
C ALA A 546 34.41 -14.49 1.33
N THR A 547 35.03 -13.58 0.55
CA THR A 547 36.49 -13.58 0.31
C THR A 547 37.30 -13.21 1.56
N SER A 548 36.81 -12.27 2.38
CA SER A 548 37.45 -11.90 3.66
C SER A 548 37.52 -13.06 4.67
N ALA A 549 36.60 -14.02 4.56
CA ALA A 549 36.61 -15.24 5.37
C ALA A 549 37.58 -16.32 4.85
N ALA A 550 38.21 -16.12 3.68
CA ALA A 550 39.00 -17.12 2.96
C ALA A 550 40.50 -16.79 2.86
N THR A 551 40.96 -15.62 3.32
CA THR A 551 42.38 -15.22 3.25
C THR A 551 43.23 -16.06 4.24
N PRO A 552 44.17 -16.93 3.79
CA PRO A 552 44.82 -17.90 4.69
C PRO A 552 45.89 -17.34 5.66
N GLY A 553 45.98 -16.02 5.80
CA GLY A 553 47.04 -15.35 6.58
C GLY A 553 46.86 -15.39 8.10
N ASP A 554 45.63 -15.51 8.58
CA ASP A 554 45.29 -15.46 10.02
C ASP A 554 44.74 -16.82 10.52
N GLY A 555 45.61 -17.83 10.47
CA GLY A 555 45.28 -19.24 10.61
C GLY A 555 44.72 -19.69 11.96
N GLY A 556 44.73 -18.83 13.00
CA GLY A 556 44.05 -19.13 14.25
C GLY A 556 42.53 -19.12 14.08
N SER A 557 41.99 -18.09 13.42
CA SER A 557 40.60 -17.69 13.59
C SER A 557 39.57 -18.74 13.15
N ALA A 558 39.81 -19.50 12.08
CA ALA A 558 38.83 -20.48 11.56
C ALA A 558 38.77 -21.76 12.40
N ALA A 559 39.93 -22.35 12.68
CA ALA A 559 40.05 -23.57 13.49
C ALA A 559 39.65 -23.31 14.95
N GLU A 560 40.01 -22.14 15.51
CA GLU A 560 39.66 -21.76 16.87
C GLU A 560 38.17 -21.44 17.03
N ARG A 561 37.52 -20.85 16.01
CA ARG A 561 36.05 -20.73 15.97
C ARG A 561 35.37 -22.11 15.89
N MET A 562 35.86 -23.03 15.06
CA MET A 562 35.32 -24.40 14.98
C MET A 562 35.45 -25.13 16.33
N LYS A 563 36.63 -25.06 16.95
CA LYS A 563 36.89 -25.58 18.30
C LYS A 563 35.94 -24.96 19.33
N THR A 564 35.70 -23.65 19.28
CA THR A 564 34.77 -22.95 20.18
C THR A 564 33.33 -23.48 20.05
N TYR A 565 32.87 -23.80 18.83
CA TYR A 565 31.56 -24.41 18.64
C TYR A 565 31.49 -25.84 19.21
N VAL A 566 32.52 -26.66 18.99
CA VAL A 566 32.62 -28.03 19.56
C VAL A 566 32.67 -28.00 21.09
N ASP A 567 33.49 -27.12 21.68
CA ASP A 567 33.62 -26.98 23.13
C ASP A 567 32.32 -26.46 23.77
N ASN A 568 31.61 -25.53 23.11
CA ASN A 568 30.27 -25.08 23.55
C ASN A 568 29.20 -26.18 23.43
N ALA A 569 29.21 -26.98 22.35
CA ALA A 569 28.30 -28.11 22.18
C ALA A 569 28.48 -29.13 23.31
N ARG A 570 29.72 -29.57 23.55
CA ARG A 570 30.07 -30.51 24.65
C ARG A 570 29.76 -29.94 26.04
N LYS A 571 29.91 -28.62 26.23
CA LYS A 571 29.53 -27.94 27.49
C LYS A 571 28.01 -27.93 27.71
N ALA A 572 27.21 -27.76 26.67
CA ALA A 572 25.75 -27.84 26.76
C ALA A 572 25.26 -29.28 27.00
N GLU A 573 25.91 -30.29 26.38
CA GLU A 573 25.65 -31.71 26.71
C GLU A 573 25.92 -32.00 28.19
N ALA A 574 27.09 -31.56 28.70
CA ALA A 574 27.47 -31.75 30.11
C ALA A 574 26.54 -31.02 31.09
N ALA A 575 25.86 -29.95 30.65
CA ALA A 575 24.81 -29.27 31.41
C ALA A 575 23.43 -29.94 31.33
N GLY A 576 23.26 -30.96 30.47
CA GLY A 576 21.99 -31.62 30.21
C GLY A 576 21.00 -30.83 29.33
N ASP A 577 21.46 -29.74 28.71
CA ASP A 577 20.69 -28.94 27.75
C ASP A 577 20.87 -29.50 26.34
N LEU A 578 20.12 -30.57 26.08
CA LEU A 578 20.18 -31.33 24.84
C LEU A 578 19.80 -30.50 23.60
N THR A 579 18.93 -29.50 23.78
CA THR A 579 18.44 -28.62 22.69
C THR A 579 19.52 -27.61 22.31
N VAL A 580 20.14 -26.94 23.27
CA VAL A 580 21.26 -26.03 23.00
C VAL A 580 22.46 -26.80 22.45
N ALA A 581 22.77 -27.97 23.02
CA ALA A 581 23.83 -28.85 22.51
C ALA A 581 23.64 -29.22 21.03
N LYS A 582 22.42 -29.62 20.65
CA LYS A 582 22.08 -29.93 19.25
C LYS A 582 22.31 -28.72 18.35
N SER A 583 21.90 -27.51 18.76
CA SER A 583 22.07 -26.29 17.96
C SER A 583 23.53 -25.90 17.70
N PHE A 584 24.44 -26.18 18.63
CA PHE A 584 25.88 -25.98 18.41
C PHE A 584 26.48 -27.06 17.52
N TRP A 585 26.07 -28.32 17.65
CA TRP A 585 26.52 -29.38 16.73
C TRP A 585 26.02 -29.15 15.30
N GLN A 586 24.81 -28.61 15.10
CA GLN A 586 24.35 -28.18 13.78
C GLN A 586 25.27 -27.11 13.17
N GLN A 587 25.68 -26.09 13.94
CA GLN A 587 26.65 -25.09 13.48
C GLN A 587 28.05 -25.65 13.19
N VAL A 588 28.47 -26.75 13.84
CA VAL A 588 29.70 -27.48 13.46
C VAL A 588 29.49 -28.18 12.11
N PHE A 589 28.38 -28.91 11.93
CA PHE A 589 28.06 -29.66 10.73
C PHE A 589 27.80 -28.78 9.49
N GLU A 590 27.20 -27.60 9.65
CA GLU A 590 27.00 -26.61 8.58
C GLU A 590 28.32 -26.00 8.07
N ARG A 591 29.34 -25.97 8.94
CA ARG A 591 30.69 -25.43 8.63
C ARG A 591 31.66 -26.50 8.14
N ASP A 592 31.49 -27.74 8.59
CA ASP A 592 32.18 -28.93 8.10
C ASP A 592 31.16 -30.09 7.95
N PRO A 593 30.54 -30.23 6.76
CA PRO A 593 29.59 -31.31 6.50
C PRO A 593 30.18 -32.72 6.53
N ASN A 594 31.51 -32.85 6.61
CA ASN A 594 32.19 -34.13 6.77
C ASN A 594 32.44 -34.48 8.25
N ASN A 595 32.04 -33.61 9.19
CA ASN A 595 32.25 -33.81 10.62
C ASN A 595 31.35 -34.93 11.18
N ALA A 596 31.89 -36.14 11.21
CA ALA A 596 31.17 -37.33 11.65
C ALA A 596 30.74 -37.28 13.13
N GLU A 597 31.49 -36.60 14.01
CA GLU A 597 31.08 -36.39 15.41
C GLU A 597 29.82 -35.52 15.47
N ALA A 598 29.84 -34.35 14.81
CA ALA A 598 28.69 -33.44 14.79
C ALA A 598 27.42 -34.12 14.26
N LYS A 599 27.51 -34.84 13.14
CA LYS A 599 26.37 -35.58 12.58
C LYS A 599 25.79 -36.59 13.59
N SER A 600 26.64 -37.46 14.13
CA SER A 600 26.25 -38.49 15.11
C SER A 600 25.62 -37.89 16.37
N LYS A 601 26.13 -36.74 16.83
CA LYS A 601 25.59 -36.01 17.98
C LYS A 601 24.23 -35.37 17.71
N ILE A 602 24.01 -34.79 16.52
CA ILE A 602 22.69 -34.24 16.12
C ILE A 602 21.63 -35.36 16.13
N GLU A 603 21.95 -36.52 15.56
CA GLU A 603 21.06 -37.70 15.54
C GLU A 603 20.76 -38.19 16.96
N THR A 604 21.81 -38.39 17.79
CA THR A 604 21.69 -38.86 19.18
C THR A 604 20.85 -37.92 20.04
N LEU A 605 21.17 -36.61 20.04
CA LEU A 605 20.46 -35.62 20.87
C LEU A 605 19.00 -35.46 20.44
N THR A 606 18.69 -35.62 19.14
CA THR A 606 17.30 -35.62 18.66
C THR A 606 16.50 -36.78 19.27
N ALA A 607 17.08 -37.99 19.28
CA ALA A 607 16.45 -39.17 19.90
C ALA A 607 16.29 -39.00 21.43
N GLU A 608 17.28 -38.42 22.13
CA GLU A 608 17.18 -38.18 23.57
C GLU A 608 16.13 -37.12 23.92
N ILE A 609 16.03 -36.01 23.18
CA ILE A 609 14.98 -35.00 23.35
C ILE A 609 13.59 -35.65 23.20
N GLN A 610 13.40 -36.44 22.14
CA GLN A 610 12.11 -37.12 21.88
C GLN A 610 11.78 -38.17 22.95
N LYS A 611 12.78 -38.91 23.45
CA LYS A 611 12.64 -39.84 24.58
C LYS A 611 12.30 -39.12 25.90
N LYS A 612 12.90 -37.96 26.15
CA LYS A 612 12.65 -37.14 27.36
C LYS A 612 11.25 -36.51 27.33
N ALA A 613 10.78 -36.08 26.16
CA ALA A 613 9.41 -35.59 25.95
C ALA A 613 8.34 -36.69 26.13
N THR A 614 8.63 -37.93 25.72
CA THR A 614 7.70 -39.07 25.80
C THR A 614 7.71 -39.81 27.15
N SER A 615 8.65 -39.52 28.05
CA SER A 615 8.78 -40.18 29.37
C SER A 615 8.46 -39.27 30.57
N ALA A 616 8.03 -38.03 30.36
CA ALA A 616 7.60 -37.14 31.43
C ALA A 616 6.22 -37.57 32.00
N PRO A 617 6.11 -37.96 33.28
CA PRO A 617 4.83 -38.32 33.88
C PRO A 617 3.95 -37.08 34.09
N MET A 618 2.66 -37.18 33.76
CA MET A 618 1.70 -36.10 34.01
C MET A 618 1.61 -35.78 35.52
N PRO A 619 1.72 -34.50 35.93
CA PRO A 619 1.71 -34.14 37.34
C PRO A 619 0.31 -34.30 37.95
N ALA A 620 0.18 -35.12 38.99
CA ALA A 620 -1.05 -35.28 39.75
C ALA A 620 -1.38 -34.00 40.54
N ALA A 621 -2.56 -33.40 40.27
CA ALA A 621 -2.98 -32.13 40.85
C ALA A 621 -3.08 -32.19 42.40
N THR A 622 -2.15 -31.54 43.08
CA THR A 622 -2.04 -31.58 44.55
C THR A 622 -2.90 -30.49 45.19
N ALA A 623 -4.17 -30.78 45.47
CA ALA A 623 -5.08 -29.83 46.12
C ALA A 623 -4.72 -29.58 47.60
N LYS A 624 -4.59 -28.32 48.00
CA LYS A 624 -4.44 -27.90 49.42
C LYS A 624 -5.05 -26.53 49.70
N GLY A 625 -5.92 -26.47 50.71
CA GLY A 625 -6.28 -25.24 51.44
C GLY A 625 -7.65 -24.63 51.06
N GLY A 626 -8.52 -24.50 52.06
CA GLY A 626 -9.81 -23.79 51.96
C GLY A 626 -11.03 -24.71 52.11
N GLY A 627 -11.54 -24.89 53.34
CA GLY A 627 -12.69 -25.76 53.60
C GLY A 627 -13.73 -25.11 54.51
N VAL A 628 -15.01 -25.20 54.12
CA VAL A 628 -16.22 -25.01 54.94
C VAL A 628 -17.31 -25.93 54.40
N GLY A 629 -18.09 -26.56 55.29
CA GLY A 629 -19.39 -27.17 54.96
C GLY A 629 -19.34 -28.57 54.34
N GLY A 630 -19.84 -29.57 55.06
CA GLY A 630 -20.06 -30.92 54.52
C GLY A 630 -21.31 -30.98 53.62
N ILE A 631 -21.22 -31.68 52.49
CA ILE A 631 -22.33 -31.91 51.57
C ILE A 631 -22.68 -33.41 51.55
N ASN A 632 -23.99 -33.69 51.47
CA ASN A 632 -24.59 -35.00 51.68
C ASN A 632 -24.32 -35.98 50.50
N PRO A 633 -23.81 -37.21 50.71
CA PRO A 633 -23.40 -38.12 49.63
C PRO A 633 -24.48 -38.50 48.60
N TYR A 634 -25.77 -38.33 48.91
CA TYR A 634 -26.85 -38.57 47.95
C TYR A 634 -26.80 -37.66 46.70
N LEU A 635 -26.18 -36.49 46.78
CA LEU A 635 -26.04 -35.57 45.63
C LEU A 635 -25.14 -36.15 44.52
N LEU A 636 -24.10 -36.91 44.87
CA LEU A 636 -23.16 -37.47 43.90
C LEU A 636 -23.81 -38.53 43.00
N TYR A 637 -24.64 -39.39 43.59
CA TYR A 637 -25.40 -40.41 42.86
C TYR A 637 -26.53 -39.82 42.01
N GLY A 638 -27.18 -38.74 42.48
CA GLY A 638 -28.17 -38.00 41.69
C GLY A 638 -27.59 -37.40 40.41
N GLY A 639 -26.39 -36.80 40.49
CA GLY A 639 -25.70 -36.23 39.33
C GLY A 639 -25.35 -37.26 38.26
N ILE A 640 -24.81 -38.42 38.66
CA ILE A 640 -24.47 -39.51 37.73
C ILE A 640 -25.73 -40.07 37.04
N GLY A 641 -26.82 -40.26 37.79
CA GLY A 641 -28.10 -40.70 37.23
C GLY A 641 -28.65 -39.74 36.17
N ALA A 642 -28.61 -38.43 36.43
CA ALA A 642 -29.07 -37.42 35.48
C ALA A 642 -28.26 -37.42 34.17
N VAL A 643 -26.92 -37.52 34.24
CA VAL A 643 -26.04 -37.57 33.06
C VAL A 643 -26.32 -38.80 32.19
N VAL A 644 -26.55 -39.96 32.79
CA VAL A 644 -26.89 -41.19 32.04
C VAL A 644 -28.25 -41.07 31.34
N VAL A 645 -29.26 -40.48 31.99
CA VAL A 645 -30.58 -40.25 31.37
C VAL A 645 -30.49 -39.25 30.20
N ILE A 646 -29.68 -38.18 30.34
CA ILE A 646 -29.46 -37.21 29.26
C ILE A 646 -28.75 -37.86 28.06
N LEU A 647 -27.70 -38.65 28.30
CA LEU A 647 -26.99 -39.39 27.24
C LEU A 647 -27.90 -40.40 26.53
N ALA A 648 -28.75 -41.12 27.27
CA ALA A 648 -29.73 -42.02 26.69
C ALA A 648 -30.78 -41.27 25.84
N GLY A 649 -31.22 -40.08 26.28
CA GLY A 649 -32.11 -39.20 25.52
C GLY A 649 -31.48 -38.72 24.21
N VAL A 650 -30.23 -38.28 24.24
CA VAL A 650 -29.48 -37.86 23.03
C VAL A 650 -29.32 -39.03 22.04
N LEU A 651 -28.94 -40.22 22.53
CA LEU A 651 -28.87 -41.44 21.70
C LEU A 651 -30.23 -41.82 21.08
N PHE A 652 -31.32 -41.66 21.83
CA PHE A 652 -32.67 -41.94 21.34
C PHE A 652 -33.11 -40.95 20.25
N VAL A 653 -32.85 -39.65 20.42
CA VAL A 653 -33.11 -38.62 19.39
C VAL A 653 -32.26 -38.86 18.14
N PHE A 654 -30.98 -39.19 18.30
CA PHE A 654 -30.08 -39.51 17.19
C PHE A 654 -30.59 -40.74 16.40
N MET A 655 -31.03 -41.80 17.09
CA MET A 655 -31.64 -42.96 16.44
C MET A 655 -33.02 -42.70 15.81
N GLN A 656 -33.78 -41.67 16.25
CA GLN A 656 -34.98 -41.25 15.53
C GLN A 656 -34.66 -40.49 14.24
N ASN A 657 -33.65 -39.62 14.24
CA ASN A 657 -33.23 -38.91 13.02
C ASN A 657 -32.72 -39.91 11.96
N LEU A 658 -31.88 -40.88 12.35
CA LEU A 658 -31.40 -41.95 11.46
C LEU A 658 -32.52 -42.86 10.90
N ARG A 659 -33.70 -42.89 11.52
CA ARG A 659 -34.88 -43.56 10.93
C ARG A 659 -35.60 -42.65 9.93
N ARG A 660 -35.81 -41.38 10.28
CA ARG A 660 -36.44 -40.38 9.39
C ARG A 660 -35.64 -40.16 8.11
N GLU A 661 -34.31 -40.14 8.17
CA GLU A 661 -33.44 -40.04 7.00
C GLU A 661 -33.61 -41.24 6.06
N LYS A 662 -33.75 -42.46 6.61
CA LYS A 662 -34.01 -43.67 5.79
C LYS A 662 -35.41 -43.68 5.18
N GLU A 663 -36.43 -43.19 5.89
CA GLU A 663 -37.78 -42.99 5.34
C GLU A 663 -37.83 -41.90 4.26
N LEU A 664 -36.99 -40.86 4.38
CA LEU A 664 -36.85 -39.80 3.37
C LEU A 664 -36.12 -40.30 2.12
N ILE A 665 -35.00 -41.01 2.27
CA ILE A 665 -34.25 -41.59 1.14
C ILE A 665 -35.14 -42.57 0.35
N ALA A 666 -35.86 -43.47 1.03
CA ALA A 666 -36.78 -44.40 0.38
C ALA A 666 -37.90 -43.67 -0.41
N LYS A 667 -38.43 -42.56 0.13
CA LYS A 667 -39.41 -41.72 -0.60
C LYS A 667 -38.82 -40.96 -1.78
N VAL A 668 -37.54 -40.60 -1.75
CA VAL A 668 -36.87 -39.96 -2.88
C VAL A 668 -36.62 -40.99 -3.99
N GLU A 669 -36.23 -42.23 -3.67
CA GLU A 669 -36.16 -43.32 -4.66
C GLU A 669 -37.54 -43.64 -5.26
N GLU A 670 -38.59 -43.72 -4.43
CA GLU A 670 -39.97 -43.96 -4.87
C GLU A 670 -40.47 -42.85 -5.83
N LEU A 671 -40.21 -41.57 -5.51
CA LEU A 671 -40.56 -40.44 -6.37
C LEU A 671 -39.71 -40.38 -7.65
N THR A 672 -38.44 -40.76 -7.60
CA THR A 672 -37.55 -40.76 -8.77
C THR A 672 -37.99 -41.79 -9.80
N HIS A 673 -38.41 -42.98 -9.36
CA HIS A 673 -38.93 -44.02 -10.25
C HIS A 673 -40.34 -43.77 -10.80
N GLN A 674 -41.06 -42.76 -10.32
CA GLN A 674 -42.45 -42.50 -10.72
C GLN A 674 -42.61 -41.56 -11.93
N ASN A 675 -41.52 -40.98 -12.45
CA ASN A 675 -41.59 -39.87 -13.40
C ASN A 675 -41.19 -40.21 -14.85
N ASP A 676 -40.55 -41.36 -15.11
CA ASP A 676 -40.19 -41.83 -16.47
C ASP A 676 -41.41 -42.50 -17.15
N GLY A 677 -42.41 -41.68 -17.52
CA GLY A 677 -43.81 -42.11 -17.72
C GLY A 677 -44.50 -41.79 -19.06
N ALA A 678 -43.74 -41.56 -20.15
CA ALA A 678 -44.21 -41.41 -21.55
C ALA A 678 -45.02 -40.11 -21.93
N PRO A 679 -45.15 -39.77 -23.25
CA PRO A 679 -45.49 -38.40 -23.68
C PRO A 679 -46.78 -38.26 -24.52
N THR A 680 -47.48 -37.12 -24.38
CA THR A 680 -48.40 -36.53 -25.39
C THR A 680 -48.63 -35.02 -25.08
N LYS A 681 -49.25 -34.15 -25.88
CA LYS A 681 -49.43 -33.90 -27.34
C LYS A 681 -50.63 -32.93 -27.48
N ALA A 682 -50.41 -31.75 -28.09
CA ALA A 682 -51.38 -30.91 -28.81
C ALA A 682 -52.47 -30.02 -28.12
N ALA A 683 -52.75 -28.91 -28.82
CA ALA A 683 -54.04 -28.25 -29.04
C ALA A 683 -54.70 -27.27 -28.01
N ALA A 684 -54.33 -25.99 -28.14
CA ALA A 684 -55.18 -24.88 -28.63
C ALA A 684 -56.53 -24.45 -27.97
N LYS A 685 -56.75 -23.11 -28.05
CA LYS A 685 -57.99 -22.40 -28.47
C LYS A 685 -58.79 -21.60 -27.40
N ALA A 686 -58.90 -20.28 -27.63
CA ALA A 686 -59.97 -19.31 -27.27
C ALA A 686 -60.48 -19.23 -25.79
N GLU A 687 -61.17 -18.20 -25.29
CA GLU A 687 -62.05 -17.22 -25.95
C GLU A 687 -62.24 -15.92 -25.11
N LYS A 688 -62.81 -14.87 -25.71
CA LYS A 688 -63.39 -13.67 -25.04
C LYS A 688 -64.88 -13.98 -24.72
N PRO A 689 -65.60 -13.31 -23.79
CA PRO A 689 -66.08 -11.93 -24.03
C PRO A 689 -66.45 -11.09 -22.76
N ALA A 690 -67.10 -9.92 -22.97
CA ALA A 690 -68.09 -9.17 -22.15
C ALA A 690 -67.97 -9.13 -20.60
N GLY A 691 -68.19 -8.01 -19.88
CA GLY A 691 -69.16 -6.90 -20.08
C GLY A 691 -70.18 -6.90 -18.91
N ASP A 692 -71.03 -5.89 -18.63
CA ASP A 692 -71.16 -4.49 -19.07
C ASP A 692 -72.20 -3.78 -18.11
N ILE A 693 -72.32 -2.44 -18.15
CA ILE A 693 -73.44 -1.58 -17.64
C ILE A 693 -73.79 -1.59 -16.12
N SER A 694 -73.82 -0.41 -15.44
CA SER A 694 -75.07 0.25 -14.96
C SER A 694 -75.01 1.24 -13.76
N SER A 695 -74.92 2.53 -14.10
CA SER A 695 -75.76 3.67 -13.65
C SER A 695 -76.26 3.89 -12.20
N LYS A 696 -75.93 5.07 -11.63
CA LYS A 696 -76.84 6.17 -11.16
C LYS A 696 -76.01 7.25 -10.41
N LYS A 697 -76.27 8.57 -10.35
CA LYS A 697 -77.10 9.60 -11.03
C LYS A 697 -77.64 10.59 -9.98
N LYS A 698 -76.98 11.74 -9.77
CA LYS A 698 -77.62 13.08 -9.51
C LYS A 698 -76.61 14.22 -9.26
N SER A 699 -76.91 15.39 -9.85
CA SER A 699 -76.49 16.76 -9.45
C SER A 699 -77.71 17.46 -8.77
N PRO A 700 -77.71 18.75 -8.29
CA PRO A 700 -77.04 19.94 -8.85
C PRO A 700 -76.49 21.01 -7.85
N THR A 701 -76.04 22.15 -8.40
CA THR A 701 -75.78 23.51 -7.83
C THR A 701 -77.04 24.17 -7.19
N PRO A 702 -77.02 25.35 -6.49
CA PRO A 702 -76.10 26.53 -6.63
C PRO A 702 -75.67 27.29 -5.34
N SER A 703 -74.92 28.40 -5.50
CA SER A 703 -74.61 29.46 -4.50
C SER A 703 -75.80 30.40 -4.21
N PRO A 704 -75.82 31.26 -3.15
CA PRO A 704 -75.31 32.66 -3.30
C PRO A 704 -74.93 33.51 -2.03
N LEU A 705 -74.16 34.60 -2.26
CA LEU A 705 -74.23 36.01 -1.75
C LEU A 705 -74.07 36.48 -0.24
N VAL A 706 -73.20 37.51 -0.08
CA VAL A 706 -73.32 38.81 0.67
C VAL A 706 -72.92 39.00 2.16
N ALA A 707 -71.93 39.90 2.38
CA ALA A 707 -71.82 41.05 3.32
C ALA A 707 -70.44 41.74 3.12
N GLU A 708 -70.30 43.01 2.67
CA GLU A 708 -70.25 44.30 3.41
C GLU A 708 -68.97 44.53 4.28
N GLU A 709 -68.28 45.70 4.30
CA GLU A 709 -68.27 46.89 3.41
C GLU A 709 -66.95 47.73 3.52
N LEU A 710 -66.94 49.01 3.06
CA LEU A 710 -65.78 49.90 2.78
C LEU A 710 -65.63 51.07 3.80
N PRO A 711 -64.48 51.80 3.89
CA PRO A 711 -64.11 52.95 3.00
C PRO A 711 -62.58 53.03 2.66
N ALA A 712 -62.01 53.73 1.66
CA ALA A 712 -62.23 55.06 1.01
C ALA A 712 -61.77 56.28 1.85
N ALA A 713 -61.07 57.32 1.37
CA ALA A 713 -60.36 57.66 0.11
C ALA A 713 -59.30 58.80 0.38
N GLY A 714 -58.50 59.23 -0.61
CA GLY A 714 -57.57 60.41 -0.50
C GLY A 714 -58.18 61.73 -1.04
N PRO A 715 -57.40 62.78 -1.46
CA PRO A 715 -55.97 63.11 -1.26
C PRO A 715 -55.71 64.62 -0.89
N ALA A 716 -54.43 65.07 -0.82
CA ALA A 716 -53.88 66.38 -1.34
C ALA A 716 -52.92 67.25 -0.46
N LYS A 717 -51.85 67.75 -1.13
CA LYS A 717 -51.13 69.06 -1.03
C LYS A 717 -50.46 69.64 0.25
N LEU A 718 -49.33 70.33 -0.05
CA LEU A 718 -48.74 71.57 0.54
C LEU A 718 -47.62 71.48 1.62
N GLY A 719 -46.56 72.29 1.40
CA GLY A 719 -45.39 72.50 2.28
C GLY A 719 -44.13 71.73 1.84
N GLY A 720 -42.97 72.32 1.51
CA GLY A 720 -42.63 73.73 1.28
C GLY A 720 -41.53 74.27 2.23
N LEU A 721 -40.51 74.93 1.67
CA LEU A 721 -39.29 75.51 2.32
C LEU A 721 -38.19 74.47 2.68
N SER A 722 -36.88 74.77 2.59
CA SER A 722 -36.18 75.88 1.87
C SER A 722 -34.65 75.68 1.81
N GLY A 723 -34.03 76.07 0.69
CA GLY A 723 -32.59 76.33 0.56
C GLY A 723 -31.78 75.21 -0.14
N GLY A 724 -30.86 75.50 -1.06
CA GLY A 724 -30.51 76.77 -1.72
C GLY A 724 -29.01 76.96 -1.95
N LEU A 725 -28.63 77.50 -3.12
CA LEU A 725 -27.25 77.64 -3.64
C LEU A 725 -26.61 76.29 -4.06
N GLY A 726 -25.90 76.15 -5.19
CA GLY A 726 -25.73 77.04 -6.36
C GLY A 726 -24.28 77.10 -6.88
N GLY A 727 -24.05 76.81 -8.17
CA GLY A 727 -22.73 77.01 -8.80
C GLY A 727 -22.46 76.23 -10.09
N ASP A 728 -22.84 76.77 -11.25
CA ASP A 728 -22.29 76.38 -12.55
C ASP A 728 -20.95 77.12 -12.80
N ILE A 729 -19.82 76.41 -12.98
CA ILE A 729 -18.60 76.97 -13.62
C ILE A 729 -17.86 75.92 -14.49
N SER A 730 -18.18 75.94 -15.79
CA SER A 730 -17.27 76.03 -16.96
C SER A 730 -16.02 75.13 -17.19
N ALA A 731 -15.84 74.80 -18.48
CA ALA A 731 -14.65 74.23 -19.17
C ALA A 731 -14.32 72.75 -18.84
N GLY A 732 -13.83 71.91 -19.76
CA GLY A 732 -13.33 72.08 -21.15
C GLY A 732 -12.05 71.24 -21.31
N LEU A 733 -11.85 70.40 -22.33
CA LEU A 733 -11.41 70.75 -23.69
C LEU A 733 -11.27 69.47 -24.57
N PHE A 734 -11.61 69.53 -25.87
CA PHE A 734 -11.39 68.51 -26.93
C PHE A 734 -11.98 67.08 -26.71
N GLY A 735 -12.45 66.31 -27.70
CA GLY A 735 -12.55 66.49 -29.17
C GLY A 735 -12.08 65.24 -29.92
N GLY A 736 -12.76 64.69 -30.95
CA GLY A 736 -14.05 65.01 -31.57
C GLY A 736 -14.29 64.18 -32.85
N SER A 737 -15.47 64.35 -33.50
CA SER A 737 -15.92 63.73 -34.77
C SER A 737 -16.11 62.19 -34.81
N GLY A 738 -17.10 61.64 -35.54
CA GLY A 738 -18.19 62.28 -36.31
C GLY A 738 -19.05 61.28 -37.11
N PHE A 739 -20.05 61.80 -37.85
CA PHE A 739 -21.11 61.11 -38.61
C PHE A 739 -22.15 60.37 -37.73
N ASP A 740 -23.45 60.70 -37.72
CA ASP A 740 -24.47 60.83 -38.80
C ASP A 740 -25.02 59.46 -39.26
N THR A 741 -26.33 59.22 -39.41
CA THR A 741 -27.53 60.09 -39.23
C THR A 741 -28.78 59.29 -38.82
N LEU A 742 -29.76 59.95 -38.19
CA LEU A 742 -31.17 59.55 -38.03
C LEU A 742 -31.97 59.79 -39.35
N PRO A 743 -33.26 59.39 -39.55
CA PRO A 743 -34.28 59.06 -38.54
C PRO A 743 -35.25 57.86 -38.80
N ASP A 744 -36.01 57.55 -37.74
CA ASP A 744 -37.45 57.26 -37.59
C ASP A 744 -38.33 56.71 -38.75
N GLU A 745 -39.11 55.66 -38.41
CA GLU A 745 -40.59 55.51 -38.52
C GLU A 745 -40.97 54.36 -37.53
N GLU A 746 -41.93 54.44 -36.60
CA GLU A 746 -43.41 54.42 -36.74
C GLU A 746 -43.96 53.19 -37.52
N GLU A 747 -45.02 52.45 -37.13
CA GLU A 747 -45.84 52.36 -35.89
C GLU A 747 -46.72 51.05 -35.97
N VAL A 748 -47.60 50.77 -34.98
CA VAL A 748 -48.81 49.88 -35.01
C VAL A 748 -48.70 48.32 -35.04
N VAL A 749 -48.88 47.72 -33.86
CA VAL A 749 -49.86 46.67 -33.44
C VAL A 749 -50.49 45.66 -34.44
N ALA A 750 -50.35 44.35 -34.17
CA ALA A 750 -51.38 43.25 -34.16
C ALA A 750 -50.67 41.86 -34.11
N GLU A 751 -50.86 40.96 -33.14
CA GLU A 751 -52.02 40.10 -32.81
C GLU A 751 -52.44 39.07 -33.90
N ALA A 752 -52.06 37.78 -33.75
CA ALA A 752 -52.96 36.60 -33.91
C ALA A 752 -52.28 35.21 -33.77
N LYS A 753 -52.91 34.34 -32.96
CA LYS A 753 -52.94 32.85 -32.91
C LYS A 753 -52.08 31.95 -33.83
N ALA A 754 -51.60 30.85 -33.24
CA ALA A 754 -51.08 29.65 -33.90
C ALA A 754 -52.16 28.63 -34.33
N PRO A 755 -51.80 27.63 -35.17
CA PRO A 755 -52.48 26.33 -35.26
C PRO A 755 -51.55 25.10 -35.05
N GLU A 756 -52.14 23.97 -34.65
CA GLU A 756 -51.52 22.62 -34.65
C GLU A 756 -51.45 22.03 -36.07
N PRO A 757 -50.74 20.89 -36.25
CA PRO A 757 -51.38 19.76 -36.96
C PRO A 757 -51.14 18.38 -36.31
N LYS A 758 -51.79 17.34 -36.86
CA LYS A 758 -52.03 16.02 -36.24
C LYS A 758 -51.47 14.81 -37.05
N THR A 759 -51.16 13.73 -36.32
CA THR A 759 -51.40 12.29 -36.61
C THR A 759 -51.10 11.66 -38.00
N GLU A 760 -50.11 10.75 -37.99
CA GLU A 760 -50.22 9.32 -38.40
C GLU A 760 -50.34 8.93 -39.93
N PRO A 761 -50.29 7.62 -40.34
CA PRO A 761 -49.31 7.21 -41.37
C PRO A 761 -49.89 6.33 -42.52
N PRO A 762 -49.02 5.78 -43.40
CA PRO A 762 -49.31 4.53 -44.12
C PRO A 762 -48.13 3.51 -44.12
N ALA A 763 -48.32 2.34 -44.74
CA ALA A 763 -47.34 1.24 -44.80
C ALA A 763 -47.54 0.33 -46.05
N VAL A 764 -46.76 -0.78 -46.10
CA VAL A 764 -46.96 -2.04 -46.86
C VAL A 764 -46.33 -2.17 -48.28
N LEU A 765 -45.96 -3.43 -48.60
CA LEU A 765 -45.44 -4.05 -49.84
C LEU A 765 -43.95 -3.87 -50.21
N GLU A 766 -43.25 -4.81 -50.87
CA GLU A 766 -43.20 -6.31 -50.92
C GLU A 766 -42.51 -6.73 -52.23
N SER A 767 -41.56 -7.69 -52.22
CA SER A 767 -41.20 -8.51 -53.41
C SER A 767 -40.27 -9.70 -53.07
N ARG A 768 -40.32 -10.75 -53.90
CA ARG A 768 -39.59 -12.04 -53.75
C ARG A 768 -39.40 -12.71 -55.13
N PRO A 769 -38.28 -13.38 -55.42
CA PRO A 769 -38.27 -14.79 -55.89
C PRO A 769 -37.25 -15.64 -55.06
N ALA A 770 -37.34 -16.96 -54.84
CA ALA A 770 -37.62 -18.15 -55.69
C ALA A 770 -36.42 -18.59 -56.55
N GLY A 771 -36.01 -19.88 -56.65
CA GLY A 771 -36.46 -21.15 -56.01
C GLY A 771 -35.26 -22.07 -55.69
N GLU A 772 -35.23 -23.41 -55.83
CA GLU A 772 -36.22 -24.45 -56.16
C GLU A 772 -35.63 -25.87 -55.88
N ALA A 773 -36.44 -26.85 -55.42
CA ALA A 773 -36.18 -28.32 -55.30
C ALA A 773 -34.98 -28.81 -54.42
N ASP A 774 -34.87 -30.07 -53.98
CA ASP A 774 -35.70 -31.29 -54.20
C ASP A 774 -35.75 -32.22 -52.93
N VAL A 775 -36.62 -33.24 -52.89
CA VAL A 775 -36.86 -34.10 -51.70
C VAL A 775 -37.12 -35.60 -52.02
N VAL A 776 -36.17 -36.48 -51.70
CA VAL A 776 -36.33 -37.95 -51.46
C VAL A 776 -35.26 -38.34 -50.41
N ASN A 777 -35.46 -38.99 -49.25
CA ASN A 777 -36.38 -40.01 -48.68
C ASN A 777 -35.77 -41.44 -48.62
N LEU A 778 -36.13 -42.21 -47.57
CA LEU A 778 -35.52 -43.45 -47.03
C LEU A 778 -34.85 -44.46 -48.01
N GLY A 779 -33.76 -45.12 -47.57
CA GLY A 779 -33.47 -46.51 -48.01
C GLY A 779 -32.07 -47.14 -47.80
N ASP A 780 -31.88 -47.84 -46.66
CA ASP A 780 -31.18 -49.14 -46.54
C ASP A 780 -29.61 -49.30 -46.65
N LEU A 781 -29.14 -50.47 -46.21
CA LEU A 781 -27.84 -51.15 -46.43
C LEU A 781 -26.53 -50.64 -45.81
N SER A 782 -26.42 -50.88 -44.49
CA SER A 782 -25.38 -51.72 -43.85
C SER A 782 -23.91 -51.75 -44.37
N GLY A 783 -22.96 -51.48 -43.46
CA GLY A 783 -21.80 -52.38 -43.27
C GLY A 783 -20.41 -51.77 -43.15
N LEU A 784 -19.88 -51.69 -41.92
CA LEU A 784 -18.60 -52.31 -41.49
C LEU A 784 -18.36 -52.08 -39.99
N SER A 785 -17.64 -53.00 -39.32
CA SER A 785 -17.54 -53.06 -37.85
C SER A 785 -16.12 -52.78 -37.36
N LEU A 786 -15.98 -52.10 -36.21
CA LEU A 786 -14.81 -52.16 -35.32
C LEU A 786 -15.28 -52.19 -33.85
N PRO A 787 -14.45 -52.71 -32.90
CA PRO A 787 -14.98 -53.46 -31.76
C PRO A 787 -15.28 -52.63 -30.50
N SER A 788 -16.22 -53.15 -29.71
CA SER A 788 -16.46 -52.77 -28.31
C SER A 788 -15.47 -53.49 -27.37
N PHE A 789 -15.16 -52.85 -26.24
CA PHE A 789 -14.68 -53.51 -25.02
C PHE A 789 -15.47 -52.99 -23.82
N ASP A 790 -15.66 -53.85 -22.82
CA ASP A 790 -16.78 -53.78 -21.87
C ASP A 790 -16.31 -53.78 -20.40
N PRO A 791 -16.54 -52.71 -19.62
CA PRO A 791 -16.12 -52.63 -18.22
C PRO A 791 -17.16 -53.26 -17.28
N GLY A 792 -17.07 -54.59 -17.11
CA GLY A 792 -17.94 -55.36 -16.20
C GLY A 792 -17.83 -54.98 -14.70
N PRO A 793 -18.85 -55.27 -13.88
CA PRO A 793 -19.04 -54.67 -12.56
C PRO A 793 -18.31 -55.37 -11.39
N LEU A 794 -18.02 -54.60 -10.34
CA LEU A 794 -17.56 -55.11 -9.03
C LEU A 794 -18.74 -55.45 -8.11
N PRO A 795 -18.78 -56.66 -7.49
CA PRO A 795 -19.87 -57.06 -6.60
C PRO A 795 -19.68 -56.61 -5.14
N SER A 796 -20.79 -56.47 -4.42
CA SER A 796 -20.80 -56.25 -2.95
C SER A 796 -20.78 -57.58 -2.18
N GLY A 797 -20.16 -57.59 -0.99
CA GLY A 797 -20.15 -58.72 -0.05
C GLY A 797 -19.66 -58.28 1.34
N ALA A 798 -20.14 -58.92 2.42
CA ALA A 798 -19.94 -58.46 3.80
C ALA A 798 -19.60 -59.62 4.77
N VAL A 799 -19.63 -59.32 6.09
CA VAL A 799 -19.75 -60.23 7.25
C VAL A 799 -18.47 -60.63 8.02
N SER A 800 -18.27 -59.96 9.17
CA SER A 800 -17.95 -60.50 10.52
C SER A 800 -17.04 -61.74 10.76
N GLY A 801 -15.93 -61.51 11.48
CA GLY A 801 -15.70 -62.13 12.80
C GLY A 801 -14.78 -63.36 12.94
N PHE A 802 -14.35 -63.62 14.20
CA PHE A 802 -13.41 -64.65 14.70
C PHE A 802 -11.94 -64.52 14.22
N SER A 803 -10.87 -64.75 14.99
CA SER A 803 -10.58 -65.35 16.32
C SER A 803 -10.25 -66.84 16.37
N GLU A 804 -8.95 -67.18 16.24
CA GLU A 804 -8.11 -68.11 17.04
C GLU A 804 -6.67 -68.08 16.46
N THR A 805 -5.50 -68.36 17.08
CA THR A 805 -4.95 -68.60 18.44
C THR A 805 -4.02 -69.83 18.41
N LEU A 806 -2.71 -69.62 18.61
CA LEU A 806 -1.62 -70.59 18.95
C LEU A 806 -0.35 -69.72 19.11
N GLN A 807 0.26 -69.47 20.29
CA GLN A 807 1.06 -70.36 21.18
C GLN A 807 2.23 -71.05 20.43
N ILE A 808 3.48 -71.11 20.92
CA ILE A 808 4.02 -71.39 22.28
C ILE A 808 5.39 -70.67 22.55
N ASP A 809 5.66 -70.31 23.83
CA ASP A 809 6.90 -70.17 24.66
C ASP A 809 8.36 -70.21 24.06
N ALA A 810 9.46 -69.76 24.71
CA ALA A 810 9.75 -68.75 25.77
C ALA A 810 11.29 -68.66 26.09
N VAL A 811 11.77 -67.53 26.69
CA VAL A 811 12.79 -67.43 27.80
C VAL A 811 14.26 -67.96 27.62
N PRO A 812 15.35 -67.32 28.13
CA PRO A 812 15.65 -65.92 28.52
C PRO A 812 17.10 -65.46 28.06
N PRO A 813 17.93 -64.62 28.76
CA PRO A 813 19.08 -63.90 28.15
C PRO A 813 20.50 -64.46 28.42
N LEU A 814 21.54 -63.78 27.90
CA LEU A 814 22.94 -63.88 28.39
C LEU A 814 23.75 -62.57 28.20
N THR A 815 24.91 -62.48 28.86
CA THR A 815 25.73 -61.25 29.03
C THR A 815 27.23 -61.47 28.80
N SER A 816 27.93 -60.49 28.20
CA SER A 816 29.39 -60.30 28.27
C SER A 816 29.71 -58.83 27.88
N SER A 817 30.47 -57.99 28.61
CA SER A 817 31.73 -58.08 29.38
C SER A 817 32.99 -57.86 28.54
N LEU A 818 33.58 -56.66 28.64
CA LEU A 818 34.94 -56.37 28.14
C LEU A 818 36.01 -57.06 29.01
N PRO A 819 37.17 -57.43 28.43
CA PRO A 819 38.44 -57.52 29.14
C PRO A 819 39.18 -56.16 29.12
N ASP A 820 40.00 -55.92 30.13
CA ASP A 820 40.84 -54.72 30.30
C ASP A 820 42.33 -55.11 30.24
N ILE A 821 43.16 -54.37 29.51
CA ILE A 821 44.62 -54.57 29.43
C ILE A 821 45.33 -53.22 29.30
N THR A 822 46.19 -52.92 30.28
CA THR A 822 47.20 -51.85 30.23
C THR A 822 48.60 -52.46 30.45
N PRO A 823 49.69 -51.69 30.50
CA PRO A 823 50.59 -51.43 29.37
C PRO A 823 51.97 -52.09 29.54
N PRO A 824 52.91 -51.85 28.61
CA PRO A 824 54.33 -51.81 28.95
C PRO A 824 54.99 -50.45 28.61
N GLU A 825 56.08 -50.16 29.31
CA GLU A 825 56.87 -48.93 29.17
C GLU A 825 57.96 -49.04 28.08
N GLY A 826 58.49 -47.89 27.64
CA GLY A 826 59.93 -47.75 27.41
C GLY A 826 60.43 -47.54 25.96
N GLY A 827 61.07 -46.39 25.74
CA GLY A 827 62.34 -46.34 24.99
C GLY A 827 62.34 -45.99 23.50
N GLY A 828 62.42 -44.69 23.19
CA GLY A 828 63.61 -44.14 22.50
C GLY A 828 63.75 -44.19 20.96
N LEU A 829 64.17 -43.03 20.44
CA LEU A 829 64.96 -42.79 19.21
C LEU A 829 64.28 -42.76 17.82
N ALA A 830 64.95 -41.99 16.96
CA ALA A 830 64.84 -41.88 15.50
C ALA A 830 63.52 -41.36 14.88
N ALA A 831 63.58 -40.14 14.33
CA ALA A 831 62.62 -39.66 13.33
C ALA A 831 63.07 -40.09 11.92
N PRO A 832 62.17 -40.61 11.06
CA PRO A 832 62.41 -40.76 9.63
C PRO A 832 61.90 -39.54 8.83
N SER A 833 62.63 -39.15 7.79
CA SER A 833 62.32 -37.99 6.95
C SER A 833 61.13 -38.24 6.00
N MET A 834 60.25 -37.24 5.83
CA MET A 834 59.26 -37.19 4.75
C MET A 834 59.90 -36.65 3.45
N PRO A 835 59.51 -37.14 2.26
CA PRO A 835 60.00 -36.64 0.98
C PRO A 835 59.38 -35.28 0.62
N ALA A 836 60.06 -34.52 -0.25
CA ALA A 836 59.65 -33.18 -0.67
C ALA A 836 58.41 -33.17 -1.59
N ALA A 837 57.59 -32.12 -1.48
CA ALA A 837 56.47 -31.87 -2.36
C ALA A 837 56.93 -31.25 -3.71
N PRO A 838 56.23 -31.52 -4.83
CA PRO A 838 56.49 -30.85 -6.10
C PRO A 838 56.02 -29.39 -6.06
N ALA A 839 56.79 -28.49 -6.68
CA ALA A 839 56.44 -27.08 -6.81
C ALA A 839 55.39 -26.84 -7.92
N LEU A 840 54.55 -25.83 -7.72
CA LEU A 840 53.67 -25.27 -8.75
C LEU A 840 54.39 -24.09 -9.46
N PRO A 841 54.12 -23.84 -10.75
CA PRO A 841 54.77 -22.77 -11.50
C PRO A 841 54.22 -21.38 -11.12
N GLU A 842 55.13 -20.40 -11.03
CA GLU A 842 54.77 -18.99 -10.88
C GLU A 842 54.23 -18.41 -12.19
N ILE A 843 53.21 -17.56 -12.11
CA ILE A 843 52.72 -16.76 -13.24
C ILE A 843 53.28 -15.35 -13.10
N ASN A 844 54.17 -14.98 -14.02
CA ASN A 844 54.76 -13.64 -14.04
C ASN A 844 53.79 -12.64 -14.69
N ILE A 845 53.47 -11.55 -13.97
CA ILE A 845 52.47 -10.55 -14.36
C ILE A 845 53.09 -9.43 -15.22
N ASP A 846 54.41 -9.21 -15.15
CA ASP A 846 55.08 -8.09 -15.84
C ASP A 846 55.18 -8.28 -17.38
N ALA A 847 54.84 -9.47 -17.89
CA ALA A 847 54.87 -9.79 -19.32
C ALA A 847 53.62 -9.33 -20.11
N LEU A 848 52.67 -8.64 -19.47
CA LEU A 848 51.35 -8.32 -20.01
C LEU A 848 51.07 -6.82 -20.26
N LEU A 849 52.06 -5.94 -20.04
CA LEU A 849 51.88 -4.48 -20.02
C LEU A 849 52.89 -3.66 -20.86
N SER A 850 53.67 -4.29 -21.74
CA SER A 850 54.63 -3.61 -22.63
C SER A 850 54.35 -3.84 -24.11
N ASP A 851 54.02 -2.74 -24.81
CA ASP A 851 53.99 -2.54 -26.28
C ASP A 851 53.01 -3.43 -27.11
N GLY A 852 52.36 -2.96 -28.18
CA GLY A 852 52.26 -1.59 -28.72
C GLY A 852 52.32 -1.53 -30.25
N VAL A 853 51.41 -0.72 -30.86
CA VAL A 853 51.57 -0.01 -32.16
C VAL A 853 51.35 -0.79 -33.50
N PHE A 854 50.37 -0.31 -34.30
CA PHE A 854 50.17 -0.46 -35.78
C PHE A 854 50.04 -1.87 -36.42
N ASP A 855 49.49 -2.09 -37.63
CA ASP A 855 48.49 -1.39 -38.48
C ASP A 855 48.03 -2.35 -39.62
N SER A 856 46.87 -2.10 -40.25
CA SER A 856 46.41 -2.62 -41.56
C SER A 856 46.15 -4.13 -41.75
N GLY A 857 45.16 -4.47 -42.60
CA GLY A 857 44.90 -5.83 -43.12
C GLY A 857 45.36 -5.99 -44.58
N PRO A 858 44.80 -6.93 -45.40
CA PRO A 858 43.77 -7.95 -45.13
C PRO A 858 44.04 -9.36 -45.75
N LYS A 859 43.04 -10.27 -45.69
CA LYS A 859 42.67 -11.31 -46.72
C LYS A 859 43.38 -12.70 -46.75
N ALA A 860 42.61 -13.76 -46.41
CA ALA A 860 42.64 -15.18 -46.91
C ALA A 860 43.92 -16.05 -46.62
N PRO A 861 43.91 -17.41 -46.69
CA PRO A 861 42.95 -18.33 -47.35
C PRO A 861 42.55 -19.64 -46.56
N ALA A 862 42.19 -20.70 -47.30
CA ALA A 862 41.63 -22.02 -46.92
C ALA A 862 42.71 -23.04 -46.39
N GLU A 863 42.48 -24.35 -46.10
CA GLU A 863 41.82 -25.44 -46.86
C GLU A 863 41.35 -26.69 -46.04
N THR A 864 40.07 -27.10 -46.27
CA THR A 864 39.46 -28.46 -46.51
C THR A 864 39.63 -29.74 -45.63
N PRO A 865 38.69 -30.74 -45.74
CA PRO A 865 38.54 -31.94 -44.87
C PRO A 865 38.70 -33.31 -45.61
N PRO A 866 38.44 -34.48 -44.96
CA PRO A 866 37.17 -35.25 -45.15
C PRO A 866 36.76 -35.97 -43.81
N PRO A 867 36.01 -37.11 -43.73
CA PRO A 867 35.06 -37.82 -44.63
C PRO A 867 33.62 -38.02 -44.02
N VAL A 868 32.49 -37.98 -44.74
CA VAL A 868 31.90 -38.84 -45.81
C VAL A 868 31.18 -40.13 -45.33
N GLY A 869 29.88 -40.26 -45.68
CA GLY A 869 29.07 -41.50 -45.63
C GLY A 869 27.66 -41.31 -46.23
N ALA A 870 27.21 -42.21 -47.13
CA ALA A 870 25.92 -42.18 -47.87
C ALA A 870 25.47 -43.65 -48.15
N PRO A 871 24.24 -44.03 -48.66
CA PRO A 871 23.68 -43.55 -49.96
C PRO A 871 22.12 -43.53 -50.21
N SER A 872 21.67 -42.52 -50.97
CA SER A 872 20.81 -42.56 -52.20
C SER A 872 19.38 -43.17 -52.32
N ALA A 873 18.58 -42.48 -53.18
CA ALA A 873 17.50 -42.95 -54.10
C ALA A 873 16.03 -43.03 -53.57
N LYS A 874 14.94 -42.70 -54.31
CA LYS A 874 14.72 -42.09 -55.66
C LYS A 874 13.22 -41.71 -55.89
N ILE A 875 12.87 -41.05 -57.04
CA ILE A 875 11.55 -41.02 -57.76
C ILE A 875 10.42 -40.19 -57.08
N GLU A 876 9.49 -39.45 -57.75
CA GLU A 876 9.43 -38.76 -59.08
C GLU A 876 8.16 -37.84 -59.17
N ASP A 877 8.26 -36.72 -59.91
CA ASP A 877 7.25 -36.07 -60.79
C ASP A 877 5.98 -35.28 -60.32
N ILE A 878 5.52 -34.39 -61.25
CA ILE A 878 4.15 -33.83 -61.51
C ILE A 878 3.62 -32.53 -60.81
N VAL A 879 3.69 -31.44 -61.61
CA VAL A 879 2.68 -30.37 -61.94
C VAL A 879 2.09 -29.41 -60.87
N SER A 880 2.21 -28.10 -61.15
CA SER A 880 1.49 -26.97 -60.52
C SER A 880 0.37 -26.40 -61.42
N PRO A 881 -0.71 -25.85 -60.84
CA PRO A 881 -1.55 -24.81 -61.47
C PRO A 881 -1.70 -23.57 -60.52
N PRO A 882 -2.45 -22.51 -60.85
CA PRO A 882 -1.89 -21.34 -61.52
C PRO A 882 -2.03 -20.01 -60.74
N VAL A 883 -1.19 -19.03 -61.09
CA VAL A 883 -1.32 -17.63 -60.65
C VAL A 883 -2.37 -16.90 -61.51
N LEU A 884 -3.09 -15.94 -60.93
CA LEU A 884 -4.15 -15.18 -61.59
C LEU A 884 -3.83 -13.67 -61.50
N ASP A 885 -3.55 -13.05 -62.65
CA ASP A 885 -3.22 -11.62 -62.76
C ASP A 885 -4.43 -10.71 -62.49
N LEU A 886 -4.19 -9.59 -61.80
CA LEU A 886 -5.00 -8.37 -61.86
C LEU A 886 -4.08 -7.13 -61.83
N PRO A 887 -4.19 -6.18 -62.78
CA PRO A 887 -3.15 -5.19 -63.00
C PRO A 887 -3.44 -3.81 -62.38
N GLY A 888 -2.37 -3.06 -62.14
CA GLY A 888 -2.40 -1.59 -62.20
C GLY A 888 -1.96 -0.85 -60.94
N LEU A 889 -0.72 -0.35 -60.95
CA LEU A 889 -0.33 0.96 -60.39
C LEU A 889 1.11 1.33 -60.82
N SER A 890 1.30 1.50 -62.14
CA SER A 890 2.55 2.04 -62.68
C SER A 890 2.57 3.57 -62.56
N GLY A 891 3.59 4.11 -61.90
CA GLY A 891 3.99 5.52 -62.04
C GLY A 891 3.59 6.46 -60.90
N MET A 892 4.42 6.50 -59.86
CA MET A 892 4.90 7.77 -59.28
C MET A 892 6.37 7.59 -58.89
N GLU A 893 7.26 8.38 -59.49
CA GLU A 893 8.68 8.38 -59.17
C GLU A 893 8.91 9.18 -57.87
N LEU A 894 9.56 8.56 -56.88
CA LEU A 894 9.99 9.26 -55.67
C LEU A 894 11.27 10.06 -55.97
N PRO A 895 11.34 11.36 -55.62
CA PRO A 895 12.49 12.20 -55.94
C PRO A 895 13.70 11.83 -55.08
N THR A 896 14.81 11.48 -55.75
CA THR A 896 16.12 11.21 -55.14
C THR A 896 16.63 12.46 -54.41
N THR A 897 16.34 12.55 -53.11
CA THR A 897 16.82 13.64 -52.27
C THR A 897 18.27 13.39 -51.89
N GLN A 898 19.18 14.15 -52.49
CA GLN A 898 20.61 14.06 -52.22
C GLN A 898 20.91 14.48 -50.78
N LEU A 899 21.61 13.64 -50.01
CA LEU A 899 22.20 14.07 -48.75
C LEU A 899 23.30 15.12 -49.04
N PRO A 900 23.32 16.27 -48.36
CA PRO A 900 24.45 17.18 -48.43
C PRO A 900 25.67 16.55 -47.76
N GLU A 901 26.79 16.51 -48.49
CA GLU A 901 28.07 16.00 -48.02
C GLU A 901 28.66 16.92 -46.96
N LEU A 902 28.68 16.48 -45.69
CA LEU A 902 29.23 17.25 -44.58
C LEU A 902 30.76 17.25 -44.63
N THR A 903 31.34 18.40 -44.98
CA THR A 903 32.79 18.62 -44.94
C THR A 903 33.32 18.66 -43.50
N PRO A 904 34.50 18.06 -43.23
CA PRO A 904 35.08 18.09 -41.89
C PRO A 904 35.60 19.49 -41.54
N PRO A 905 35.37 19.98 -40.29
CA PRO A 905 35.90 21.27 -39.84
C PRO A 905 37.43 21.23 -39.67
N PRO A 906 38.13 22.36 -39.90
CA PRO A 906 39.59 22.41 -39.84
C PRO A 906 40.12 22.36 -38.39
N ALA A 907 41.24 21.67 -38.19
CA ALA A 907 41.92 21.59 -36.91
C ALA A 907 42.88 22.77 -36.67
N ALA A 908 42.76 23.42 -35.50
CA ALA A 908 43.86 23.95 -34.67
C ALA A 908 43.33 24.98 -33.63
N LEU A 909 43.28 24.58 -32.37
CA LEU A 909 43.31 25.51 -31.22
C LEU A 909 44.37 25.00 -30.22
N PRO A 910 45.06 25.89 -29.49
CA PRO A 910 46.25 25.54 -28.70
C PRO A 910 45.92 24.72 -27.46
N ALA A 911 46.91 23.95 -27.00
CA ALA A 911 46.79 23.11 -25.81
C ALA A 911 46.59 23.95 -24.52
N PRO A 912 45.75 23.48 -23.56
CA PRO A 912 45.58 24.16 -22.28
C PRO A 912 46.88 24.11 -21.46
N THR A 913 47.21 25.23 -20.81
CA THR A 913 48.35 25.31 -19.89
C THR A 913 48.11 24.43 -18.67
N ALA A 914 49.14 23.67 -18.25
CA ALA A 914 49.06 22.85 -17.06
C ALA A 914 48.90 23.73 -15.80
N VAL A 915 47.91 23.41 -14.97
CA VAL A 915 47.76 23.98 -13.62
C VAL A 915 48.56 23.09 -12.67
N GLU A 916 49.53 23.66 -11.96
CA GLU A 916 50.30 22.93 -10.95
C GLU A 916 49.41 22.54 -9.76
N LEU A 917 49.49 21.29 -9.30
CA LEU A 917 48.86 20.88 -8.04
C LEU A 917 49.64 21.48 -6.86
N PRO A 918 48.97 22.07 -5.85
CA PRO A 918 49.64 22.54 -4.64
C PRO A 918 50.26 21.36 -3.88
N THR A 919 51.52 21.52 -3.47
CA THR A 919 52.30 20.49 -2.76
C THR A 919 51.71 20.19 -1.37
N PRO A 920 51.60 18.92 -0.95
CA PRO A 920 51.13 18.59 0.40
C PRO A 920 52.13 19.09 1.47
N PRO A 921 51.65 19.62 2.61
CA PRO A 921 52.52 20.11 3.68
C PRO A 921 53.29 18.98 4.37
N GLN A 922 54.52 19.28 4.80
CA GLN A 922 55.45 18.31 5.38
C GLN A 922 55.03 17.85 6.78
N ALA A 923 55.42 16.61 7.13
CA ALA A 923 55.12 16.01 8.43
C ALA A 923 55.90 16.65 9.59
N LEU A 924 55.24 16.82 10.72
CA LEU A 924 55.87 17.14 12.01
C LEU A 924 56.48 15.88 12.65
N PRO A 925 57.59 16.00 13.40
CA PRO A 925 58.33 14.84 13.92
C PRO A 925 57.64 14.16 15.12
N ALA A 926 57.87 12.86 15.25
CA ALA A 926 57.29 12.02 16.30
C ALA A 926 57.87 12.30 17.70
N VAL A 927 57.03 12.10 18.73
CA VAL A 927 57.40 12.13 20.16
C VAL A 927 57.09 10.76 20.78
N ALA A 928 58.00 10.27 21.62
CA ALA A 928 57.94 8.93 22.21
C ALA A 928 56.95 8.81 23.39
N PRO A 929 56.42 7.61 23.68
CA PRO A 929 55.40 7.41 24.72
C PRO A 929 55.97 7.38 26.15
N GLY A 930 55.22 7.94 27.10
CA GLY A 930 55.51 7.87 28.54
C GLY A 930 54.25 7.59 29.36
N ALA A 931 54.31 6.60 30.25
CA ALA A 931 53.18 6.18 31.10
C ALA A 931 53.10 6.98 32.42
N PRO A 932 51.93 7.02 33.10
CA PRO A 932 51.61 8.06 34.09
C PRO A 932 51.82 7.65 35.56
N PRO A 933 51.75 8.63 36.49
CA PRO A 933 51.31 8.39 37.86
C PRO A 933 50.03 9.17 38.24
N GLN A 934 49.34 8.64 39.26
CA GLN A 934 48.02 9.03 39.77
C GLN A 934 47.99 10.35 40.55
N ARG A 935 46.83 11.05 40.53
CA ARG A 935 46.06 11.58 41.71
C ARG A 935 44.79 12.28 41.19
N LYS A 936 43.59 11.79 41.53
CA LYS A 936 42.77 11.96 42.76
C LYS A 936 41.75 13.10 42.59
N LEU A 937 40.54 12.87 43.10
CA LEU A 937 39.50 13.89 43.24
C LEU A 937 39.89 14.90 44.32
N ASP A 938 39.30 16.09 44.27
CA ASP A 938 38.39 16.58 45.31
C ASP A 938 37.44 17.66 44.72
N GLU A 939 36.41 18.03 45.48
CA GLU A 939 35.35 19.00 45.12
C GLU A 939 35.90 20.46 45.14
N THR A 940 35.24 21.52 44.65
CA THR A 940 34.07 22.15 45.31
C THR A 940 33.64 23.44 44.57
N TYR A 941 32.32 23.65 44.39
CA TYR A 941 31.60 24.94 44.20
C TYR A 941 31.73 25.78 42.91
N SER A 942 30.76 26.69 42.77
CA SER A 942 30.48 27.59 41.64
C SER A 942 30.41 29.07 42.13
N PRO A 943 29.69 30.01 41.48
CA PRO A 943 30.21 30.84 40.39
C PRO A 943 30.11 32.37 40.65
N THR A 944 30.89 33.20 39.95
CA THR A 944 30.62 34.66 39.84
C THR A 944 31.00 35.23 38.48
N THR A 945 30.10 36.07 37.95
CA THR A 945 30.19 36.88 36.73
C THR A 945 31.24 38.00 36.81
N GLN A 946 31.93 38.34 35.72
CA GLN A 946 32.06 39.74 35.26
C GLN A 946 32.59 39.88 33.82
N GLN A 947 32.47 41.11 33.30
CA GLN A 947 32.44 41.45 31.87
C GLN A 947 33.31 42.69 31.62
N ARG A 948 34.37 42.59 30.78
CA ARG A 948 34.94 43.75 30.07
C ARG A 948 35.94 43.37 28.96
N ALA A 949 35.86 44.13 27.87
CA ALA A 949 36.90 44.42 26.88
C ALA A 949 37.26 45.95 27.03
N PRO A 950 38.05 46.64 26.18
CA PRO A 950 38.59 46.27 24.86
C PRO A 950 40.08 46.68 24.66
N ASP A 951 40.44 47.10 23.44
CA ASP A 951 41.66 47.83 22.98
C ASP A 951 42.96 47.00 22.76
N GLU A 952 43.77 47.21 21.70
CA GLU A 952 43.56 47.98 20.44
C GLU A 952 44.54 47.56 19.31
N THR A 953 44.22 47.96 18.07
CA THR A 953 45.11 48.44 16.96
C THR A 953 46.49 47.80 16.66
N TYR A 954 46.67 47.24 15.45
CA TYR A 954 47.64 47.76 14.43
C TYR A 954 47.46 47.14 13.02
N THR A 955 47.77 47.91 11.96
CA THR A 955 47.76 47.52 10.52
C THR A 955 49.06 47.91 9.81
N PRO A 956 49.34 47.36 8.62
CA PRO A 956 49.80 48.23 7.52
C PRO A 956 49.32 47.85 6.09
N GLU A 957 48.71 48.84 5.44
CA GLU A 957 48.83 49.31 4.03
C GLU A 957 49.18 48.37 2.84
N MET A 958 48.18 48.20 1.94
CA MET A 958 48.14 48.60 0.50
C MET A 958 49.19 48.08 -0.54
N PRO A 959 48.84 47.95 -1.86
CA PRO A 959 48.18 48.99 -2.68
C PRO A 959 46.99 48.56 -3.59
N LEU A 960 46.31 49.58 -4.14
CA LEU A 960 45.14 49.53 -5.04
C LEU A 960 45.51 49.20 -6.51
N PRO A 961 44.51 48.80 -7.33
CA PRO A 961 44.18 49.67 -8.47
C PRO A 961 42.69 49.76 -8.87
N VAL A 962 42.24 51.00 -9.14
CA VAL A 962 41.14 51.43 -10.04
C VAL A 962 39.69 51.03 -9.66
N ALA A 963 38.76 51.95 -9.91
CA ALA A 963 37.35 51.87 -9.49
C ALA A 963 36.35 51.64 -10.64
N ALA A 964 35.20 51.07 -10.30
CA ALA A 964 33.95 51.06 -11.07
C ALA A 964 32.85 51.78 -10.25
N PRO A 965 31.77 52.30 -10.87
CA PRO A 965 30.92 53.29 -10.23
C PRO A 965 29.97 52.74 -9.14
N SER A 966 29.78 53.57 -8.12
CA SER A 966 28.79 53.45 -7.04
C SER A 966 27.40 53.02 -7.51
N GLY A 967 26.95 51.84 -7.10
CA GLY A 967 25.53 51.58 -6.87
C GLY A 967 25.20 51.92 -5.40
N GLU A 968 24.10 52.61 -5.14
CA GLU A 968 23.66 52.88 -3.78
C GLU A 968 23.12 51.58 -3.14
N GLU A 969 23.87 51.02 -2.20
CA GLU A 969 23.44 49.86 -1.41
C GLU A 969 22.39 50.31 -0.37
N VAL A 970 21.13 50.37 -0.82
CA VAL A 970 19.97 50.70 0.02
C VAL A 970 19.81 49.62 1.09
N THR A 971 20.46 49.84 2.24
CA THR A 971 20.47 48.93 3.38
C THR A 971 19.11 48.94 4.07
N MET A 972 18.14 48.21 3.51
CA MET A 972 16.81 48.06 4.09
C MET A 972 16.87 47.16 5.32
N VAL A 973 17.06 47.78 6.49
CA VAL A 973 16.82 47.15 7.78
C VAL A 973 15.33 46.84 7.88
N ALA A 974 14.96 45.59 7.64
CA ALA A 974 13.58 45.14 7.76
C ALA A 974 13.07 45.39 9.20
N PRO A 975 11.88 45.98 9.39
CA PRO A 975 11.28 46.08 10.71
C PRO A 975 10.95 44.69 11.22
N ALA A 976 11.41 44.35 12.42
CA ALA A 976 10.95 43.15 13.11
C ALA A 976 9.43 43.28 13.40
N PRO A 977 8.64 42.20 13.28
CA PRO A 977 7.20 42.26 13.51
C PRO A 977 6.92 42.78 14.93
N VAL A 978 6.15 43.87 15.02
CA VAL A 978 6.03 44.68 16.24
C VAL A 978 5.11 44.00 17.26
N PRO A 979 5.60 43.64 18.47
CA PRO A 979 4.75 43.06 19.51
C PRO A 979 4.02 44.17 20.30
N ALA A 980 3.07 44.85 19.67
CA ALA A 980 2.26 45.89 20.30
C ALA A 980 0.81 45.92 19.79
N GLY A 981 -0.13 45.42 20.59
CA GLY A 981 -1.56 45.46 20.30
C GLY A 981 -2.38 44.68 21.32
N ASP A 982 -2.31 43.36 21.24
CA ASP A 982 -3.04 42.43 22.12
C ASP A 982 -2.09 41.30 22.58
N PRO A 983 -1.97 40.99 23.90
CA PRO A 983 -1.17 39.85 24.39
C PRO A 983 -1.71 38.47 23.97
N ASN A 984 -2.87 38.39 23.32
CA ASN A 984 -3.41 37.17 22.72
C ASN A 984 -2.90 36.94 21.27
N ASN A 985 -2.29 37.93 20.63
CA ASN A 985 -1.79 37.80 19.25
C ASN A 985 -0.40 37.17 19.24
N TYR A 986 -0.26 36.03 18.54
CA TYR A 986 1.03 35.40 18.26
C TYR A 986 1.70 36.02 17.02
N PHE A 987 0.90 36.36 16.00
CA PHE A 987 1.37 36.94 14.74
C PHE A 987 0.28 37.85 14.14
N VAL A 988 0.68 38.97 13.54
CA VAL A 988 -0.17 39.80 12.68
C VAL A 988 0.71 40.32 11.55
N GLN A 989 0.24 40.20 10.31
CA GLN A 989 0.92 40.74 9.13
C GLN A 989 -0.10 41.37 8.17
N THR A 990 -0.03 42.71 8.09
CA THR A 990 -0.56 43.52 7.00
C THR A 990 0.60 43.89 6.07
N PHE A 991 0.31 44.14 4.79
CA PHE A 991 1.35 44.45 3.79
C PHE A 991 1.40 45.94 3.40
N ASP A 992 0.53 46.77 3.96
CA ASP A 992 0.37 48.19 3.63
C ASP A 992 1.65 49.02 3.83
N ASP A 993 2.35 48.81 4.95
CA ASP A 993 3.57 49.51 5.30
C ASP A 993 4.79 49.09 4.45
N LEU A 994 4.69 47.99 3.71
CA LEU A 994 5.76 47.49 2.85
C LEU A 994 5.60 48.07 1.43
N PRO A 995 6.69 48.51 0.77
CA PRO A 995 6.61 48.99 -0.60
C PRO A 995 6.24 47.87 -1.59
N SER A 996 5.64 48.26 -2.71
CA SER A 996 5.31 47.35 -3.81
C SER A 996 6.55 46.76 -4.47
N GLY A 997 6.47 45.52 -4.93
CA GLY A 997 7.53 44.82 -5.65
C GLY A 997 8.62 44.17 -4.79
N ILE A 998 8.62 44.32 -3.46
CA ILE A 998 9.58 43.64 -2.57
C ILE A 998 9.01 42.36 -1.96
N GLN A 999 9.89 41.41 -1.65
CA GLN A 999 9.58 40.26 -0.78
C GLN A 999 9.60 40.73 0.70
N PRO A 1000 8.59 40.39 1.52
CA PRO A 1000 8.64 40.67 2.96
C PRO A 1000 9.80 39.93 3.65
N GLY A 1001 10.56 40.63 4.50
CA GLY A 1001 11.83 40.12 5.05
C GLY A 1001 11.71 38.95 6.04
N ASP A 1002 10.49 38.63 6.50
CA ASP A 1002 10.15 37.47 7.33
C ASP A 1002 9.84 36.20 6.50
N TRP A 1003 9.58 36.36 5.20
CA TRP A 1003 9.29 35.26 4.27
C TRP A 1003 10.55 34.76 3.55
N LYS A 1004 10.82 33.46 3.69
CA LYS A 1004 11.93 32.74 3.07
C LYS A 1004 11.49 31.96 1.84
N GLY A 1005 12.41 31.80 0.89
CA GLY A 1005 12.20 31.16 -0.40
C GLY A 1005 12.77 32.06 -1.49
N ASP A 1006 13.38 31.46 -2.50
CA ASP A 1006 13.90 32.13 -3.70
C ASP A 1006 13.96 31.10 -4.84
N TYR A 1007 13.43 31.45 -6.01
CA TYR A 1007 13.20 30.53 -7.13
C TYR A 1007 13.16 31.28 -8.47
N GLU A 1008 13.92 30.84 -9.47
CA GLU A 1008 13.93 31.46 -10.81
C GLU A 1008 12.55 31.44 -11.53
N TYR A 1009 11.67 30.52 -11.12
CA TYR A 1009 10.36 30.28 -11.74
C TYR A 1009 9.16 30.77 -10.90
N ALA A 1010 9.39 31.24 -9.66
CA ALA A 1010 8.33 31.72 -8.76
C ALA A 1010 8.80 32.92 -7.93
N THR A 1011 7.97 33.96 -7.81
CA THR A 1011 8.28 35.19 -7.07
C THR A 1011 7.24 35.45 -5.99
N LEU A 1012 7.67 35.92 -4.81
CA LEU A 1012 6.81 36.36 -3.73
C LEU A 1012 7.05 37.86 -3.45
N THR A 1013 6.10 38.72 -3.80
CA THR A 1013 6.25 40.19 -3.66
C THR A 1013 4.97 40.85 -3.18
N VAL A 1014 5.07 41.98 -2.50
CA VAL A 1014 3.91 42.85 -2.22
C VAL A 1014 3.44 43.53 -3.52
N GLU A 1015 2.12 43.69 -3.72
CA GLU A 1015 1.53 44.36 -4.89
C GLU A 1015 0.40 45.32 -4.44
N ASP A 1016 0.30 46.51 -5.05
CA ASP A 1016 -0.74 47.52 -4.75
C ASP A 1016 -2.14 47.17 -5.31
N LYS A 1017 -2.46 45.88 -5.49
CA LYS A 1017 -3.82 45.44 -5.79
C LYS A 1017 -4.69 45.56 -4.54
N SER A 1018 -5.94 45.97 -4.73
CA SER A 1018 -6.95 46.04 -3.67
C SER A 1018 -7.06 44.72 -2.89
N GLY A 1019 -6.56 44.73 -1.65
CA GLY A 1019 -6.67 43.65 -0.67
C GLY A 1019 -8.11 43.22 -0.36
N GLY A 1020 -8.27 42.24 0.53
CA GLY A 1020 -9.58 41.64 0.84
C GLY A 1020 -10.63 42.68 1.28
N ASN A 1021 -10.17 43.69 2.02
CA ASN A 1021 -10.99 44.79 2.53
C ASN A 1021 -11.09 46.02 1.59
N GLY A 1022 -10.74 45.87 0.31
CA GLY A 1022 -10.97 46.86 -0.76
C GLY A 1022 -9.98 48.03 -0.82
N ASN A 1023 -9.29 48.35 0.27
CA ASN A 1023 -8.13 49.25 0.30
C ASN A 1023 -7.01 48.60 1.10
N GLY A 1024 -5.86 48.44 0.47
CA GLY A 1024 -4.65 47.89 1.09
C GLY A 1024 -3.75 47.20 0.07
N ARG A 1025 -2.51 46.92 0.46
CA ARG A 1025 -1.56 46.09 -0.29
C ARG A 1025 -1.71 44.63 0.11
N CYS A 1026 -1.45 43.73 -0.83
CA CYS A 1026 -1.48 42.28 -0.58
C CYS A 1026 -0.19 41.57 -1.01
N LEU A 1027 0.08 40.41 -0.42
CA LEU A 1027 1.20 39.55 -0.75
C LEU A 1027 0.88 38.67 -1.96
N LYS A 1028 1.58 38.89 -3.07
CA LYS A 1028 1.45 38.13 -4.32
C LYS A 1028 2.49 37.02 -4.40
N PHE A 1029 2.03 35.78 -4.46
CA PHE A 1029 2.78 34.65 -5.01
C PHE A 1029 2.47 34.53 -6.51
N GLU A 1030 3.48 34.55 -7.36
CA GLU A 1030 3.36 34.39 -8.81
C GLU A 1030 4.33 33.32 -9.30
N LYS A 1031 3.82 32.24 -9.90
CA LYS A 1031 4.63 31.19 -10.50
C LYS A 1031 4.45 31.15 -12.01
N LYS A 1032 5.52 31.56 -12.70
CA LYS A 1032 5.55 31.85 -14.15
C LYS A 1032 5.75 30.60 -15.01
N SER A 1033 6.38 29.56 -14.47
CA SER A 1033 6.58 28.30 -15.19
C SER A 1033 6.45 27.08 -14.26
N GLY A 1034 6.09 25.94 -14.85
CA GLY A 1034 5.98 24.65 -14.15
C GLY A 1034 7.31 23.95 -13.87
N ALA A 1035 8.45 24.66 -13.97
CA ALA A 1035 9.79 24.08 -13.99
C ALA A 1035 10.27 23.46 -12.66
N GLY A 1036 9.57 23.74 -11.56
CA GLY A 1036 9.87 23.18 -10.25
C GLY A 1036 8.68 23.29 -9.29
N SER A 1037 8.93 23.01 -8.02
CA SER A 1037 7.98 23.17 -6.92
C SER A 1037 8.46 24.26 -5.98
N ALA A 1038 7.62 25.24 -5.71
CA ALA A 1038 7.95 26.39 -4.88
C ALA A 1038 7.42 26.18 -3.45
N ASN A 1039 8.19 26.60 -2.45
CA ASN A 1039 7.83 26.59 -1.03
C ASN A 1039 8.32 27.88 -0.37
N TYR A 1040 7.42 28.85 -0.20
CA TYR A 1040 7.72 30.05 0.57
C TYR A 1040 7.24 29.87 2.02
N THR A 1041 8.05 30.28 3.01
CA THR A 1041 7.77 30.05 4.44
C THR A 1041 8.00 31.30 5.29
N CYS A 1042 7.05 31.62 6.17
CA CYS A 1042 7.23 32.59 7.25
C CYS A 1042 7.15 31.87 8.60
N ARG A 1043 8.00 32.26 9.57
CA ARG A 1043 7.99 31.71 10.94
C ARG A 1043 7.49 32.72 11.96
N PHE A 1044 6.63 32.26 12.85
CA PHE A 1044 6.05 33.03 13.94
C PHE A 1044 6.24 32.35 15.31
N PRO A 1045 5.96 33.02 16.44
CA PRO A 1045 6.03 32.42 17.78
C PRO A 1045 5.12 31.19 17.94
N LYS A 1046 5.51 30.21 18.77
CA LYS A 1046 4.76 28.95 18.93
C LYS A 1046 3.37 29.17 19.54
N ALA A 1047 2.34 29.09 18.70
CA ALA A 1047 0.94 29.17 19.10
C ALA A 1047 0.44 27.77 19.52
N SER A 1048 -0.15 27.66 20.72
CA SER A 1048 -0.56 26.39 21.30
C SER A 1048 -1.87 26.52 22.11
N GLY A 1049 -2.48 25.38 22.45
CA GLY A 1049 -3.79 25.36 23.13
C GLY A 1049 -4.95 25.45 22.14
N ARG A 1050 -5.74 26.51 22.25
CA ARG A 1050 -6.70 26.93 21.22
C ARG A 1050 -6.12 28.13 20.48
N VAL A 1051 -6.03 28.02 19.15
CA VAL A 1051 -5.40 29.00 18.28
C VAL A 1051 -6.38 29.35 17.17
N ILE A 1052 -6.62 30.63 16.94
CA ILE A 1052 -7.40 31.11 15.81
C ILE A 1052 -6.43 31.67 14.75
N VAL A 1053 -6.64 31.28 13.50
CA VAL A 1053 -5.91 31.81 12.35
C VAL A 1053 -6.91 32.41 11.37
N GLU A 1054 -6.67 33.66 10.98
CA GLU A 1054 -7.49 34.41 10.01
C GLU A 1054 -6.59 34.95 8.91
N PHE A 1055 -7.08 34.91 7.67
CA PHE A 1055 -6.42 35.48 6.49
C PHE A 1055 -7.41 35.59 5.35
N ASP A 1056 -7.22 36.57 4.48
CA ASP A 1056 -7.94 36.65 3.21
C ASP A 1056 -7.10 35.98 2.13
N LEU A 1057 -7.73 35.21 1.24
CA LEU A 1057 -7.08 34.66 0.06
C LEU A 1057 -7.79 35.03 -1.24
N ARG A 1058 -7.03 35.12 -2.32
CA ARG A 1058 -7.52 35.26 -3.69
C ARG A 1058 -6.56 34.57 -4.65
N CYS A 1059 -7.07 34.06 -5.76
CA CYS A 1059 -6.27 33.47 -6.83
C CYS A 1059 -6.83 33.92 -8.18
N ASP A 1060 -6.06 34.72 -8.92
CA ASP A 1060 -6.45 35.23 -10.24
C ASP A 1060 -6.29 34.15 -11.31
N GLU A 1061 -5.23 33.33 -11.21
CA GLU A 1061 -4.88 32.33 -12.21
C GLU A 1061 -4.40 31.03 -11.56
N LYS A 1062 -4.88 29.89 -12.07
CA LYS A 1062 -4.34 28.55 -11.77
C LYS A 1062 -4.56 27.64 -12.97
N ASN A 1063 -3.49 27.04 -13.49
CA ASN A 1063 -3.56 26.22 -14.70
C ASN A 1063 -4.12 24.80 -14.45
N LYS A 1064 -3.60 24.10 -13.44
CA LYS A 1064 -3.98 22.76 -13.00
C LYS A 1064 -3.41 22.43 -11.61
N TYR A 1065 -3.85 21.31 -11.05
CA TYR A 1065 -3.45 20.72 -9.77
C TYR A 1065 -3.63 21.66 -8.55
N LEU A 1066 -2.86 21.42 -7.50
CA LEU A 1066 -2.97 22.03 -6.17
C LEU A 1066 -2.09 23.27 -6.08
N LEU A 1067 -2.60 24.34 -5.45
CA LEU A 1067 -1.84 25.48 -4.91
C LEU A 1067 -2.35 25.71 -3.49
N GLY A 1068 -1.47 25.63 -2.49
CA GLY A 1068 -1.88 25.58 -1.10
C GLY A 1068 -1.24 26.63 -0.20
N PHE A 1069 -2.02 27.13 0.75
CA PHE A 1069 -1.55 27.85 1.92
C PHE A 1069 -1.73 26.99 3.18
N TYR A 1070 -0.67 26.88 3.98
CA TYR A 1070 -0.56 25.93 5.08
C TYR A 1070 -0.20 26.65 6.38
N VAL A 1071 -0.84 26.24 7.47
CA VAL A 1071 -0.47 26.57 8.86
C VAL A 1071 0.19 25.32 9.44
N GLU A 1072 1.48 25.38 9.74
CA GLU A 1072 2.33 24.21 9.98
C GLU A 1072 3.07 24.28 11.32
N LYS A 1073 3.50 23.10 11.78
CA LYS A 1073 4.50 22.94 12.85
C LYS A 1073 5.89 22.78 12.24
N ASP A 1074 6.81 23.69 12.57
CA ASP A 1074 8.24 23.64 12.25
C ASP A 1074 8.59 23.29 10.76
N GLU A 1075 7.80 23.80 9.80
CA GLU A 1075 7.92 23.54 8.33
C GLU A 1075 7.53 22.11 7.86
N ASP A 1076 6.96 21.28 8.74
CA ASP A 1076 6.41 19.96 8.38
C ASP A 1076 4.96 20.05 7.88
N PHE A 1077 4.78 19.92 6.56
CA PHE A 1077 3.47 19.88 5.92
C PHE A 1077 2.59 18.68 6.34
N LYS A 1078 3.18 17.60 6.89
CA LYS A 1078 2.40 16.48 7.46
C LYS A 1078 1.71 16.90 8.77
N GLN A 1079 2.27 17.89 9.47
CA GLN A 1079 1.74 18.52 10.69
C GLN A 1079 1.15 19.91 10.36
N SER A 1080 0.20 19.94 9.42
CA SER A 1080 -0.40 21.18 8.93
C SER A 1080 -1.94 21.17 8.83
N VAL A 1081 -2.53 22.36 8.95
CA VAL A 1081 -3.85 22.67 8.41
C VAL A 1081 -3.68 23.42 7.10
N HIS A 1082 -4.34 22.95 6.05
CA HIS A 1082 -4.12 23.38 4.68
C HIS A 1082 -5.40 23.86 4.00
N THR A 1083 -5.22 24.90 3.19
CA THR A 1083 -6.21 25.58 2.35
C THR A 1083 -5.72 25.44 0.93
N ILE A 1084 -6.36 24.59 0.12
CA ILE A 1084 -5.83 24.23 -1.20
C ILE A 1084 -6.80 24.66 -2.30
N ILE A 1085 -6.37 25.57 -3.16
CA ILE A 1085 -7.02 25.84 -4.43
C ILE A 1085 -6.73 24.65 -5.34
N HIS A 1086 -7.74 23.83 -5.57
CA HIS A 1086 -7.67 22.65 -6.43
C HIS A 1086 -8.44 22.88 -7.71
N ARG A 1087 -7.75 22.67 -8.83
CA ARG A 1087 -8.31 22.74 -10.18
C ARG A 1087 -7.79 21.56 -10.99
N ILE A 1088 -8.68 20.75 -11.58
CA ILE A 1088 -8.27 19.52 -12.28
C ILE A 1088 -7.57 19.88 -13.61
N ASP A 1089 -8.18 20.78 -14.37
CA ASP A 1089 -7.70 21.31 -15.64
C ASP A 1089 -8.09 22.79 -15.83
N SER A 1090 -7.57 23.44 -16.88
CA SER A 1090 -7.74 24.87 -17.13
C SER A 1090 -9.15 25.31 -17.54
N LYS A 1091 -10.11 24.38 -17.68
CA LYS A 1091 -11.55 24.63 -17.92
C LYS A 1091 -12.41 24.30 -16.71
N SER A 1092 -12.04 23.29 -15.92
CA SER A 1092 -12.74 22.90 -14.69
C SER A 1092 -12.99 24.09 -13.75
N GLN A 1093 -14.15 24.11 -13.06
CA GLN A 1093 -14.41 25.10 -12.02
C GLN A 1093 -13.42 24.87 -10.86
N PRO A 1094 -12.79 25.93 -10.31
CA PRO A 1094 -11.94 25.78 -9.15
C PRO A 1094 -12.75 25.37 -7.91
N SER A 1095 -12.06 24.70 -6.99
CA SER A 1095 -12.59 24.40 -5.66
C SER A 1095 -11.57 24.81 -4.60
N LEU A 1096 -12.03 25.41 -3.52
CA LEU A 1096 -11.22 25.60 -2.33
C LEU A 1096 -11.41 24.37 -1.43
N ARG A 1097 -10.34 23.62 -1.20
CA ARG A 1097 -10.36 22.45 -0.33
C ARG A 1097 -9.82 22.78 1.06
N ILE A 1098 -10.66 22.58 2.07
CA ILE A 1098 -10.32 22.80 3.48
C ILE A 1098 -10.36 21.46 4.20
N GLN A 1099 -9.19 20.95 4.58
CA GLN A 1099 -9.02 19.58 5.10
C GLN A 1099 -9.66 18.47 4.24
N GLY A 1100 -9.71 18.69 2.92
CA GLY A 1100 -10.30 17.79 1.93
C GLY A 1100 -11.67 18.24 1.43
N GLU A 1101 -12.48 18.88 2.28
CA GLU A 1101 -13.86 19.29 1.95
C GLU A 1101 -13.88 20.34 0.82
N PRO A 1102 -14.57 20.10 -0.31
CA PRO A 1102 -14.55 20.97 -1.47
C PRO A 1102 -15.64 22.05 -1.42
N ILE A 1103 -15.21 23.32 -1.42
CA ILE A 1103 -16.07 24.50 -1.43
C ILE A 1103 -15.99 25.16 -2.81
N PRO A 1104 -17.10 25.57 -3.45
CA PRO A 1104 -17.07 26.28 -4.73
C PRO A 1104 -16.23 27.56 -4.65
N TYR A 1105 -15.30 27.75 -5.60
CA TYR A 1105 -14.40 28.89 -5.60
C TYR A 1105 -14.20 29.45 -7.02
N ASP A 1106 -14.37 30.76 -7.17
CA ASP A 1106 -14.30 31.45 -8.46
C ASP A 1106 -13.02 32.31 -8.51
N LEU A 1107 -12.20 32.11 -9.55
CA LEU A 1107 -10.93 32.85 -9.69
C LEU A 1107 -11.18 34.37 -9.72
N GLY A 1108 -10.25 35.12 -9.16
CA GLY A 1108 -10.35 36.57 -8.96
C GLY A 1108 -11.17 37.00 -7.73
N SER A 1109 -11.91 36.09 -7.10
CA SER A 1109 -12.65 36.39 -5.86
C SER A 1109 -11.75 36.32 -4.63
N TRP A 1110 -11.88 37.31 -3.75
CA TRP A 1110 -11.42 37.21 -2.37
C TRP A 1110 -12.34 36.29 -1.54
N ARG A 1111 -11.77 35.57 -0.58
CA ARG A 1111 -12.47 34.78 0.44
C ARG A 1111 -11.81 35.00 1.79
N HIS A 1112 -12.59 35.25 2.82
CA HIS A 1112 -12.10 35.33 4.20
C HIS A 1112 -12.06 33.91 4.80
N ILE A 1113 -10.88 33.45 5.24
CA ILE A 1113 -10.71 32.12 5.83
C ILE A 1113 -10.40 32.25 7.31
N LYS A 1114 -11.12 31.50 8.14
CA LYS A 1114 -10.92 31.44 9.59
C LYS A 1114 -10.82 29.98 10.05
N TYR A 1115 -9.75 29.67 10.76
CA TYR A 1115 -9.53 28.37 11.42
C TYR A 1115 -9.55 28.55 12.94
N ASP A 1116 -10.40 27.80 13.62
CA ASP A 1116 -10.44 27.63 15.07
C ASP A 1116 -9.81 26.26 15.41
N LEU A 1117 -8.54 26.29 15.79
CA LEU A 1117 -7.69 25.13 16.01
C LEU A 1117 -7.66 24.76 17.50
N ASN A 1118 -8.31 23.67 17.88
CA ASN A 1118 -8.12 23.07 19.20
C ASN A 1118 -7.00 22.01 19.13
N LEU A 1119 -5.76 22.50 19.20
CA LEU A 1119 -4.54 21.70 19.09
C LEU A 1119 -4.38 20.68 20.25
N MET A 1120 -5.07 20.89 21.37
CA MET A 1120 -5.08 19.94 22.50
C MET A 1120 -5.97 18.71 22.24
N LEU A 1121 -7.06 18.89 21.49
CA LEU A 1121 -7.96 17.79 21.11
C LEU A 1121 -7.69 17.26 19.70
N GLY A 1122 -6.87 17.95 18.91
CA GLY A 1122 -6.63 17.64 17.51
C GLY A 1122 -7.84 17.92 16.62
N LEU A 1123 -8.61 18.97 16.92
CA LEU A 1123 -9.84 19.34 16.21
C LEU A 1123 -9.70 20.70 15.52
N LEU A 1124 -10.37 20.86 14.37
CA LEU A 1124 -10.52 22.10 13.63
C LEU A 1124 -12.01 22.41 13.43
N THR A 1125 -12.39 23.67 13.63
CA THR A 1125 -13.58 24.23 12.98
C THR A 1125 -13.13 25.31 12.00
N ALA A 1126 -13.63 25.27 10.76
CA ALA A 1126 -13.25 26.19 9.70
C ALA A 1126 -14.47 26.95 9.15
N TYR A 1127 -14.24 28.22 8.83
CA TYR A 1127 -15.21 29.12 8.25
C TYR A 1127 -14.67 29.73 6.96
N VAL A 1128 -15.55 29.95 5.99
CA VAL A 1128 -15.29 30.73 4.77
C VAL A 1128 -16.37 31.79 4.66
N ASP A 1129 -15.96 33.06 4.57
CA ASP A 1129 -16.87 34.22 4.54
C ASP A 1129 -17.89 34.18 5.70
N ASP A 1130 -17.38 33.95 6.92
CA ASP A 1130 -18.11 33.70 8.19
C ASP A 1130 -19.05 32.46 8.23
N GLN A 1131 -19.23 31.74 7.12
CA GLN A 1131 -20.01 30.48 7.10
C GLN A 1131 -19.17 29.31 7.63
N GLU A 1132 -19.67 28.60 8.65
CA GLU A 1132 -19.09 27.32 9.10
C GLU A 1132 -19.18 26.28 7.96
N VAL A 1133 -18.02 25.79 7.49
CA VAL A 1133 -17.90 24.82 6.39
C VAL A 1133 -17.35 23.47 6.84
N VAL A 1134 -16.55 23.45 7.92
CA VAL A 1134 -16.01 22.23 8.52
C VAL A 1134 -16.16 22.37 10.03
N LYS A 1135 -16.80 21.40 10.69
CA LYS A 1135 -17.14 21.46 12.11
C LYS A 1135 -16.43 20.37 12.91
N GLU A 1136 -15.63 20.78 13.90
CA GLU A 1136 -14.91 19.89 14.84
C GLU A 1136 -14.20 18.69 14.15
N ALA A 1137 -13.72 18.90 12.92
CA ALA A 1137 -13.07 17.86 12.14
C ALA A 1137 -11.73 17.49 12.77
N LYS A 1138 -11.47 16.18 12.86
CA LYS A 1138 -10.23 15.67 13.44
C LYS A 1138 -9.07 15.88 12.47
N LEU A 1139 -8.06 16.62 12.92
CA LEU A 1139 -6.81 16.81 12.20
C LEU A 1139 -6.09 15.47 12.03
N ALA A 1140 -5.67 15.16 10.79
CA ALA A 1140 -5.04 13.89 10.43
C ALA A 1140 -3.78 13.60 11.26
N THR A 1141 -3.02 14.65 11.58
CA THR A 1141 -2.03 14.69 12.65
C THR A 1141 -2.44 15.77 13.65
N SER A 1142 -2.13 15.58 14.93
CA SER A 1142 -2.49 16.55 15.98
C SER A 1142 -1.23 17.27 16.48
N PRO A 1143 -0.77 18.36 15.82
CA PRO A 1143 0.40 19.11 16.26
C PRO A 1143 0.11 19.84 17.57
N ASN A 1144 1.05 19.77 18.51
CA ASN A 1144 0.95 20.40 19.84
C ASN A 1144 1.13 21.93 19.83
N TYR A 1145 1.65 22.48 18.73
CA TYR A 1145 1.69 23.92 18.42
C TYR A 1145 1.81 24.10 16.91
N VAL A 1146 1.51 25.31 16.42
CA VAL A 1146 1.85 25.77 15.07
C VAL A 1146 2.75 27.01 15.16
N ASN A 1147 3.64 27.17 14.19
CA ASN A 1147 4.66 28.24 14.18
C ASN A 1147 5.25 28.59 12.80
N THR A 1148 4.73 27.99 11.74
CA THR A 1148 5.11 28.28 10.35
C THR A 1148 3.85 28.54 9.53
N LEU A 1149 3.90 29.54 8.65
CA LEU A 1149 3.00 29.69 7.50
C LEU A 1149 3.78 29.28 6.25
N SER A 1150 3.14 28.59 5.30
CA SER A 1150 3.77 28.29 4.01
C SER A 1150 2.84 28.45 2.82
N ILE A 1151 3.42 28.75 1.66
CA ILE A 1151 2.77 28.71 0.35
C ILE A 1151 3.51 27.65 -0.47
N ARG A 1152 2.83 26.55 -0.82
CA ARG A 1152 3.41 25.43 -1.58
C ARG A 1152 2.66 25.19 -2.88
N ASP A 1153 3.40 24.97 -3.96
CA ASP A 1153 2.85 24.71 -5.29
C ASP A 1153 3.66 23.62 -6.03
N ASN A 1154 2.95 22.63 -6.58
CA ASN A 1154 3.50 21.36 -7.09
C ASN A 1154 4.38 21.50 -8.35
N LEU A 1155 4.92 20.39 -8.85
CA LEU A 1155 5.60 20.37 -10.16
C LEU A 1155 4.59 20.57 -11.31
N ALA A 1156 5.04 21.13 -12.44
CA ALA A 1156 4.25 21.33 -13.68
C ALA A 1156 3.02 22.26 -13.58
N THR A 1157 2.98 23.14 -12.58
CA THR A 1157 1.90 24.13 -12.34
C THR A 1157 2.35 25.58 -12.55
N THR A 1158 1.38 26.45 -12.84
CA THR A 1158 1.52 27.92 -12.83
C THR A 1158 0.29 28.56 -12.19
N GLY A 1159 0.44 29.77 -11.69
CA GLY A 1159 -0.66 30.53 -11.12
C GLY A 1159 -0.25 31.81 -10.38
N VAL A 1160 -1.25 32.60 -10.04
CA VAL A 1160 -1.13 33.86 -9.29
C VAL A 1160 -2.07 33.80 -8.08
N PHE A 1161 -1.51 33.97 -6.89
CA PHE A 1161 -2.19 33.82 -5.61
C PHE A 1161 -1.85 35.00 -4.69
N TYR A 1162 -2.81 35.39 -3.88
CA TYR A 1162 -2.79 36.58 -3.07
C TYR A 1162 -3.21 36.24 -1.65
N LEU A 1163 -2.46 36.78 -0.67
CA LEU A 1163 -2.76 36.75 0.75
C LEU A 1163 -2.84 38.15 1.32
N ASP A 1164 -3.73 38.35 2.28
CA ASP A 1164 -3.91 39.60 3.00
C ASP A 1164 -4.43 39.34 4.43
N ASN A 1165 -4.35 40.35 5.31
CA ASN A 1165 -4.93 40.39 6.66
C ASN A 1165 -4.60 39.19 7.58
N ILE A 1166 -3.37 38.65 7.48
CA ILE A 1166 -2.94 37.46 8.22
C ILE A 1166 -2.87 37.75 9.73
N LYS A 1167 -3.58 36.94 10.54
CA LYS A 1167 -3.56 36.99 12.01
C LYS A 1167 -3.48 35.57 12.56
N VAL A 1168 -2.62 35.37 13.56
CA VAL A 1168 -2.60 34.16 14.41
C VAL A 1168 -2.73 34.62 15.86
N TYR A 1169 -3.79 34.21 16.54
CA TYR A 1169 -4.09 34.63 17.90
C TYR A 1169 -4.67 33.50 18.74
N LYS A 1170 -4.86 33.74 20.03
CA LYS A 1170 -5.37 32.77 20.99
C LYS A 1170 -6.90 32.78 21.05
N GLY A 1171 -7.52 31.60 20.99
CA GLY A 1171 -8.97 31.40 21.16
C GLY A 1171 -9.38 30.92 22.55
#